data_AF-A0A9E2GL93-F1
#
_entry.id   AF-A0A9E2GL93-F1
#
_cell.length_a   1.000
_cell.length_b   1.000
_cell.length_c   1.000
_cell.angle_alpha   90.00
_cell.angle_beta   90.00
_cell.angle_gamma   90.00
#
_symmetry.space_group_name_H-M   'P 1'
#
loop_
_entity.id
_entity.type
_entity.pdbx_description
1 polymer ?
#
loop_
_entity_poly.entity_id
_entity_poly.type
_entity_poly.pdbx_seq_one_letter_code
_entity_poly.pdbx_strand_id
1 'polypeptide(L)'
;MRRRLSTRRAHRGFLLVGLLVLLVTGVLIFAVTVFGPEAAEARRKQQTEAALAQAREALLGYATTFRDSIDPSTVYGYLPLPDLGYSATPANNRNNNVGCQHEGCDAGQSVVPAGSVFANYTVIGRFPWYLMGTEPIRDGYGECLWYAVSGSHKRTQPVSPMNWDTLGQIDVVVANGSANLASTLTSVHDRPVAVIFSAGPPLPGQDRAPAANQVVDQCGGNYEVANYLDPGTAGALAGVTNYFGGSTNNASGYTRDETRTSPIGPDDNTKSVATQGETYRRADNTLWSGACPIGSNCALVANDRGLRLTTEALFGAIRKSSGFRTDINSMLDRMVGCLRDSFAAGVPFVPQAIAGYASPADKSAGRIPDNGCYGDAVAPLHYFANWQDMFFVAQPTAGTFNVTVDGLAQVCSGVLIFAGQRGAGQSRADDAEQNTVGNYLENDNMGDGATTTTDDNLTSFVNPGLTFAGPGQLEIASPTQPLQQDIVRCIPTTGSVEATSPQNLVDAYGNLRSPLATYDPGTRTLTLGSEGATIYNGISANSLYGCAWTPEVSTRGNGFRAYFAFQFMGIDGLGNNGFVFAAVDGERNGTNVCGAAGSHLGYSGNNGVTPPLTFPKIGIEFDRQRNSGFSESADITVSNPGRNDPTGGEYDYHSAIVYWGHEQANVTDSVTRPQDDDNVHGFPTTGSQGSSPRPAPQNPGASSPGLAFKDYRAKSDFDGDSQSDSWLYHVRVEVTPTRNINASTAELSNTTFITHAWIERDTPTSANIIAAMQNTTRAMSQLYPSAAPTLSDTATVYDVAGSACGTGCPANQTCGTDNVCYSPALRSVRLGFTGSQRTQDQRVLISNFFASWLQ
;
A
#
# COMPACT_ATOMS: atom_id res chain seq x y z
N MET A 1 -78.18 -70.80 15.56
CA MET A 1 -79.05 -70.81 14.36
C MET A 1 -79.29 -69.36 13.94
N ARG A 2 -79.15 -69.07 12.63
CA ARG A 2 -79.48 -67.84 11.86
C ARG A 2 -78.59 -66.58 11.99
N ARG A 3 -77.72 -66.46 10.98
CA ARG A 3 -77.24 -65.22 10.34
C ARG A 3 -78.39 -64.24 10.03
N ARG A 4 -78.10 -62.94 10.13
CA ARG A 4 -78.46 -61.96 9.09
C ARG A 4 -77.27 -61.02 8.83
N LEU A 5 -76.99 -60.84 7.54
CA LEU A 5 -75.95 -59.99 6.95
C LEU A 5 -76.58 -58.69 6.41
N SER A 6 -75.81 -57.61 6.51
CA SER A 6 -75.72 -56.42 5.64
C SER A 6 -76.86 -55.39 5.62
N THR A 7 -76.51 -54.14 5.95
CA THR A 7 -76.33 -53.09 4.93
C THR A 7 -75.31 -52.04 5.40
N ARG A 8 -74.19 -51.92 4.68
CA ARG A 8 -73.33 -50.72 4.68
C ARG A 8 -74.03 -49.60 3.90
N ARG A 9 -74.10 -48.37 4.42
CA ARG A 9 -74.05 -47.14 3.61
C ARG A 9 -73.31 -46.00 4.32
N ALA A 10 -72.15 -45.69 3.73
CA ALA A 10 -71.54 -44.37 3.49
C ALA A 10 -71.24 -43.38 4.66
N HIS A 11 -70.13 -43.61 5.36
CA HIS A 11 -69.26 -42.52 5.83
C HIS A 11 -68.03 -42.43 4.91
N ARG A 12 -68.22 -42.04 3.64
CA ARG A 12 -67.13 -41.75 2.70
C ARG A 12 -67.11 -40.30 2.19
N GLY A 13 -68.01 -39.44 2.70
CA GLY A 13 -68.04 -38.01 2.36
C GLY A 13 -67.26 -37.10 3.32
N PHE A 14 -67.30 -37.36 4.64
CA PHE A 14 -66.77 -36.42 5.65
C PHE A 14 -65.24 -36.38 5.74
N LEU A 15 -64.53 -37.49 5.50
CA LEU A 15 -63.06 -37.53 5.55
C LEU A 15 -62.41 -36.76 4.40
N LEU A 16 -63.00 -36.84 3.20
CA LEU A 16 -62.51 -36.11 2.03
C LEU A 16 -62.78 -34.60 2.16
N VAL A 17 -63.96 -34.23 2.69
CA VAL A 17 -64.29 -32.84 2.99
C VAL A 17 -63.41 -32.28 4.11
N GLY A 18 -63.16 -33.03 5.18
CA GLY A 18 -62.27 -32.59 6.27
C GLY A 18 -60.81 -32.41 5.83
N LEU A 19 -60.30 -33.32 4.99
CA LEU A 19 -58.95 -33.21 4.45
C LEU A 19 -58.84 -32.08 3.43
N LEU A 20 -59.86 -31.86 2.59
CA LEU A 20 -59.91 -30.75 1.64
C LEU A 20 -60.05 -29.39 2.35
N VAL A 21 -60.82 -29.32 3.44
CA VAL A 21 -60.88 -28.12 4.30
C VAL A 21 -59.52 -27.86 4.94
N LEU A 22 -58.84 -28.87 5.52
CA LEU A 22 -57.49 -28.67 6.07
C LEU A 22 -56.46 -28.25 5.03
N LEU A 23 -56.55 -28.78 3.81
CA LEU A 23 -55.66 -28.41 2.70
C LEU A 23 -55.94 -26.99 2.22
N VAL A 24 -57.22 -26.61 2.06
CA VAL A 24 -57.64 -25.26 1.67
C VAL A 24 -57.31 -24.25 2.77
N THR A 25 -57.55 -24.57 4.03
CA THR A 25 -57.18 -23.74 5.18
C THR A 25 -55.66 -23.65 5.31
N GLY A 26 -54.91 -24.73 5.09
CA GLY A 26 -53.45 -24.71 5.07
C GLY A 26 -52.89 -23.85 3.93
N VAL A 27 -53.45 -23.94 2.73
CA VAL A 27 -53.08 -23.10 1.57
C VAL A 27 -53.48 -21.64 1.80
N LEU A 28 -54.64 -21.37 2.40
CA LEU A 28 -55.07 -20.02 2.76
C LEU A 28 -54.18 -19.41 3.85
N ILE A 29 -53.84 -20.16 4.89
CA ILE A 29 -52.91 -19.71 5.93
C ILE A 29 -51.55 -19.43 5.30
N PHE A 30 -51.02 -20.34 4.48
CA PHE A 30 -49.76 -20.13 3.76
C PHE A 30 -49.82 -18.87 2.87
N ALA A 31 -50.90 -18.72 2.09
CA ALA A 31 -51.10 -17.54 1.24
C ALA A 31 -51.21 -16.25 2.06
N VAL A 32 -51.91 -16.25 3.19
CA VAL A 32 -51.99 -15.08 4.09
C VAL A 32 -50.63 -14.79 4.73
N THR A 33 -49.84 -15.80 5.07
CA THR A 33 -48.49 -15.60 5.63
C THR A 33 -47.46 -15.12 4.62
N VAL A 34 -47.62 -15.47 3.33
CA VAL A 34 -46.67 -15.11 2.26
C VAL A 34 -47.08 -13.83 1.52
N PHE A 35 -48.38 -13.54 1.43
CA PHE A 35 -48.94 -12.39 0.72
C PHE A 35 -49.63 -11.37 1.64
N GLY A 36 -49.53 -11.54 2.96
CA GLY A 36 -50.07 -10.59 3.94
C GLY A 36 -49.33 -9.25 3.94
N PRO A 37 -49.97 -8.18 4.43
CA PRO A 37 -49.37 -6.84 4.48
C PRO A 37 -48.09 -6.78 5.31
N GLU A 38 -48.04 -7.52 6.42
CA GLU A 38 -46.84 -7.64 7.28
C GLU A 38 -45.67 -8.31 6.55
N ALA A 39 -45.94 -9.37 5.78
CA ALA A 39 -44.92 -10.05 4.98
C ALA A 39 -44.40 -9.16 3.85
N ALA A 40 -45.29 -8.37 3.22
CA ALA A 40 -44.91 -7.39 2.21
C ALA A 40 -44.04 -6.26 2.81
N GLU A 41 -44.37 -5.76 4.01
CA GLU A 41 -43.59 -4.75 4.71
C GLU A 41 -42.22 -5.27 5.16
N ALA A 42 -42.17 -6.48 5.73
CA ALA A 42 -40.93 -7.15 6.08
C ALA A 42 -40.02 -7.32 4.85
N ARG A 43 -40.60 -7.70 3.70
CA ARG A 43 -39.87 -7.79 2.43
C ARG A 43 -39.32 -6.44 1.98
N ARG A 44 -40.12 -5.37 2.03
CA ARG A 44 -39.66 -4.01 1.66
C ARG A 44 -38.53 -3.54 2.57
N LYS A 45 -38.62 -3.82 3.88
CA LYS A 45 -37.56 -3.51 4.84
C LYS A 45 -36.27 -4.26 4.50
N GLN A 46 -36.36 -5.56 4.23
CA GLN A 46 -35.19 -6.36 3.83
C GLN A 46 -34.57 -5.85 2.52
N GLN A 47 -35.38 -5.51 1.52
CA GLN A 47 -34.90 -4.91 0.27
C GLN A 47 -34.18 -3.58 0.51
N THR A 48 -34.75 -2.74 1.37
CA THR A 48 -34.14 -1.45 1.75
C THR A 48 -32.81 -1.65 2.47
N GLU A 49 -32.72 -2.58 3.40
CA GLU A 49 -31.46 -2.89 4.10
C GLU A 49 -30.40 -3.44 3.15
N ALA A 50 -30.78 -4.30 2.21
CA ALA A 50 -29.88 -4.80 1.17
C ALA A 50 -29.40 -3.68 0.23
N ALA A 51 -30.29 -2.78 -0.17
CA ALA A 51 -29.97 -1.63 -1.01
C ALA A 51 -28.98 -0.68 -0.31
N LEU A 52 -29.24 -0.34 0.95
CA LEU A 52 -28.33 0.50 1.75
C LEU A 52 -26.96 -0.18 1.94
N ALA A 53 -26.92 -1.49 2.19
CA ALA A 53 -25.68 -2.24 2.30
C ALA A 53 -24.90 -2.23 0.97
N GLN A 54 -25.57 -2.48 -0.16
CA GLN A 54 -24.94 -2.44 -1.48
C GLN A 54 -24.31 -1.07 -1.77
N ALA A 55 -25.03 0.02 -1.48
CA ALA A 55 -24.53 1.37 -1.65
C ALA A 55 -23.31 1.67 -0.75
N ARG A 56 -23.31 1.16 0.49
CA ARG A 56 -22.14 1.26 1.39
C ARG A 56 -20.92 0.55 0.84
N GLU A 57 -21.08 -0.69 0.40
CA GLU A 57 -19.96 -1.47 -0.15
C GLU A 57 -19.39 -0.81 -1.42
N ALA A 58 -20.23 -0.19 -2.25
CA ALA A 58 -19.79 0.60 -3.39
C ALA A 58 -18.93 1.82 -2.97
N LEU A 59 -19.33 2.57 -1.93
CA LEU A 59 -18.53 3.67 -1.39
C LEU A 59 -17.20 3.20 -0.79
N LEU A 60 -17.20 2.06 -0.07
CA LEU A 60 -15.97 1.46 0.45
C LEU A 60 -15.04 1.01 -0.68
N GLY A 61 -15.58 0.41 -1.75
CA GLY A 61 -14.81 0.06 -2.94
C GLY A 61 -14.19 1.28 -3.63
N TYR A 62 -14.94 2.37 -3.72
CA TYR A 62 -14.42 3.65 -4.23
C TYR A 62 -13.25 4.16 -3.38
N ALA A 63 -13.44 4.26 -2.05
CA ALA A 63 -12.42 4.79 -1.16
C ALA A 63 -11.14 3.96 -1.12
N THR A 64 -11.25 2.64 -1.27
CA THR A 64 -10.11 1.70 -1.25
C THR A 64 -9.32 1.68 -2.56
N THR A 65 -9.88 2.23 -3.64
CA THR A 65 -9.23 2.32 -4.97
C THR A 65 -8.91 3.76 -5.38
N PHE A 66 -9.37 4.75 -4.60
CA PHE A 66 -9.29 6.17 -4.92
C PHE A 66 -7.89 6.61 -5.38
N ARG A 67 -6.87 6.35 -4.57
CA ARG A 67 -5.48 6.69 -4.93
C ARG A 67 -5.04 5.99 -6.21
N ASP A 68 -5.40 4.73 -6.38
CA ASP A 68 -4.84 3.89 -7.43
C ASP A 68 -5.49 4.08 -8.79
N SER A 69 -6.76 4.50 -8.82
CA SER A 69 -7.58 4.58 -10.03
C SER A 69 -8.13 5.97 -10.33
N ILE A 70 -8.17 6.87 -9.35
CA ILE A 70 -8.77 8.20 -9.48
C ILE A 70 -7.72 9.31 -9.37
N ASP A 71 -6.92 9.31 -8.31
CA ASP A 71 -5.90 10.33 -8.09
C ASP A 71 -4.63 9.76 -7.41
N PRO A 72 -3.56 9.44 -8.18
CA PRO A 72 -2.33 8.89 -7.64
C PRO A 72 -1.48 9.89 -6.85
N SER A 73 -1.88 11.17 -6.83
CA SER A 73 -1.18 12.24 -6.11
C SER A 73 -1.73 12.46 -4.70
N THR A 74 -2.52 11.54 -4.14
CA THR A 74 -3.08 11.70 -2.79
C THR A 74 -3.25 10.37 -2.06
N VAL A 75 -3.80 10.42 -0.84
CA VAL A 75 -4.05 9.26 0.04
C VAL A 75 -5.45 8.66 -0.19
N TYR A 76 -5.67 7.45 0.33
CA TYR A 76 -7.01 6.84 0.39
C TYR A 76 -7.91 7.56 1.41
N GLY A 77 -9.23 7.28 1.37
CA GLY A 77 -10.19 7.78 2.37
C GLY A 77 -11.18 8.83 1.85
N TYR A 78 -10.96 9.36 0.65
CA TYR A 78 -11.91 10.27 0.02
C TYR A 78 -13.08 9.53 -0.64
N LEU A 79 -14.24 10.18 -0.60
CA LEU A 79 -15.52 9.70 -1.11
C LEU A 79 -16.01 10.60 -2.25
N PRO A 80 -16.83 10.06 -3.17
CA PRO A 80 -17.43 10.83 -4.25
C PRO A 80 -18.38 11.91 -3.70
N LEU A 81 -18.65 12.93 -4.50
CA LEU A 81 -19.81 13.78 -4.27
C LEU A 81 -21.10 13.02 -4.61
N PRO A 82 -22.26 13.42 -4.05
CA PRO A 82 -23.53 12.92 -4.54
C PRO A 82 -23.84 13.42 -5.96
N ASP A 83 -24.80 12.79 -6.61
CA ASP A 83 -25.42 13.32 -7.82
C ASP A 83 -26.36 14.49 -7.46
N LEU A 84 -26.02 15.68 -7.96
CA LEU A 84 -26.77 16.92 -7.75
C LEU A 84 -27.71 17.27 -8.91
N GLY A 85 -27.79 16.41 -9.92
CA GLY A 85 -28.67 16.55 -11.06
C GLY A 85 -27.99 17.20 -12.25
N TYR A 86 -27.92 16.43 -13.33
CA TYR A 86 -27.45 16.90 -14.63
C TYR A 86 -28.55 17.64 -15.40
N SER A 87 -28.15 18.70 -16.13
CA SER A 87 -29.00 19.42 -17.06
C SER A 87 -28.21 19.78 -18.32
N ALA A 88 -28.84 19.66 -19.49
CA ALA A 88 -28.28 20.17 -20.74
C ALA A 88 -28.20 21.71 -20.76
N THR A 89 -28.99 22.40 -19.91
CA THR A 89 -28.89 23.84 -19.71
C THR A 89 -27.84 24.19 -18.65
N PRO A 90 -26.75 24.92 -18.98
CA PRO A 90 -25.68 25.22 -18.03
C PRO A 90 -26.14 25.89 -16.73
N ALA A 91 -27.13 26.78 -16.81
CA ALA A 91 -27.68 27.47 -15.63
C ALA A 91 -28.37 26.54 -14.62
N ASN A 92 -28.79 25.36 -15.06
CA ASN A 92 -29.47 24.35 -14.24
C ASN A 92 -28.63 23.09 -14.04
N ASN A 93 -27.41 23.04 -14.60
CA ASN A 93 -26.53 21.90 -14.48
C ASN A 93 -25.73 22.00 -13.17
N ARG A 94 -26.04 21.11 -12.24
CA ARG A 94 -25.36 21.05 -10.93
C ARG A 94 -24.41 19.88 -10.84
N ASN A 95 -24.49 18.96 -11.80
CA ASN A 95 -23.49 17.97 -12.04
C ASN A 95 -22.49 18.46 -13.10
N ASN A 96 -21.51 19.24 -12.64
CA ASN A 96 -20.47 19.82 -13.48
C ASN A 96 -19.27 18.88 -13.72
N ASN A 97 -19.41 17.57 -13.45
CA ASN A 97 -18.36 16.60 -13.73
C ASN A 97 -18.24 16.42 -15.26
N VAL A 98 -17.20 17.02 -15.85
CA VAL A 98 -16.99 16.94 -17.31
C VAL A 98 -16.71 15.50 -17.77
N GLY A 99 -16.18 14.65 -16.88
CA GLY A 99 -15.94 13.23 -17.16
C GLY A 99 -17.18 12.34 -17.07
N CYS A 100 -18.31 12.85 -16.56
CA CYS A 100 -19.53 12.07 -16.34
C CYS A 100 -20.78 12.98 -16.38
N GLN A 101 -21.49 12.99 -17.51
CA GLN A 101 -22.62 13.90 -17.78
C GLN A 101 -23.97 13.19 -17.89
N HIS A 102 -24.28 12.31 -16.94
CA HIS A 102 -25.53 11.53 -16.90
C HIS A 102 -26.15 11.58 -15.49
N GLU A 103 -27.43 11.21 -15.39
CA GLU A 103 -28.02 10.86 -14.10
C GLU A 103 -27.21 9.72 -13.45
N GLY A 104 -26.98 9.82 -12.15
CA GLY A 104 -26.15 8.88 -11.38
C GLY A 104 -24.65 9.20 -11.38
N CYS A 105 -24.21 10.24 -12.09
CA CYS A 105 -22.83 10.71 -11.98
C CYS A 105 -22.61 11.48 -10.66
N ASP A 106 -21.42 11.47 -10.10
CA ASP A 106 -21.11 12.40 -9.00
C ASP A 106 -20.90 13.82 -9.52
N ALA A 107 -21.18 14.83 -8.70
CA ALA A 107 -20.85 16.21 -9.05
C ALA A 107 -19.31 16.41 -9.15
N GLY A 108 -18.87 17.29 -10.06
CA GLY A 108 -17.44 17.61 -10.25
C GLY A 108 -16.91 18.59 -9.21
N GLN A 109 -17.78 19.45 -8.68
CA GLN A 109 -17.56 20.35 -7.55
C GLN A 109 -18.87 20.52 -6.78
N SER A 110 -18.78 20.79 -5.47
CA SER A 110 -19.96 21.13 -4.67
C SER A 110 -20.47 22.53 -5.02
N VAL A 111 -21.79 22.71 -5.14
CA VAL A 111 -22.44 24.02 -5.35
C VAL A 111 -22.44 24.79 -4.02
N VAL A 112 -21.29 25.34 -3.64
CA VAL A 112 -21.16 26.23 -2.48
C VAL A 112 -21.11 27.70 -2.92
N PRO A 113 -21.47 28.66 -2.05
CA PRO A 113 -21.32 30.07 -2.34
C PRO A 113 -19.86 30.44 -2.66
N ALA A 114 -19.65 31.33 -3.62
CA ALA A 114 -18.32 31.80 -3.99
C ALA A 114 -17.58 32.40 -2.77
N GLY A 115 -16.30 32.05 -2.60
CA GLY A 115 -15.48 32.50 -1.46
C GLY A 115 -15.60 31.64 -0.19
N SER A 116 -16.39 30.57 -0.22
CA SER A 116 -16.54 29.64 0.91
C SER A 116 -15.35 28.66 1.04
N VAL A 117 -15.06 28.22 2.27
CA VAL A 117 -14.12 27.12 2.54
C VAL A 117 -14.83 25.77 2.32
N PHE A 118 -14.60 25.16 1.16
CA PHE A 118 -15.34 23.98 0.70
C PHE A 118 -15.18 22.74 1.60
N ALA A 119 -14.07 22.62 2.31
CA ALA A 119 -13.78 21.56 3.28
C ALA A 119 -14.83 21.40 4.39
N ASN A 120 -15.61 22.46 4.62
CA ASN A 120 -16.51 22.58 5.75
C ASN A 120 -17.99 22.44 5.34
N TYR A 121 -18.26 21.99 4.11
CA TYR A 121 -19.62 21.81 3.61
C TYR A 121 -19.98 20.33 3.51
N THR A 122 -21.00 19.89 4.25
CA THR A 122 -21.65 18.60 3.99
C THR A 122 -22.57 18.75 2.78
N VAL A 123 -22.57 17.75 1.89
CA VAL A 123 -23.34 17.75 0.65
C VAL A 123 -24.26 16.54 0.61
N ILE A 124 -25.51 16.75 0.19
CA ILE A 124 -26.57 15.75 0.09
C ILE A 124 -27.13 15.78 -1.34
N GLY A 125 -27.29 14.60 -1.93
CA GLY A 125 -27.92 14.42 -3.23
C GLY A 125 -28.25 12.95 -3.48
N ARG A 126 -28.54 12.58 -4.72
CA ARG A 126 -28.79 11.17 -5.04
C ARG A 126 -27.50 10.37 -4.97
N PHE A 127 -27.61 9.08 -4.69
CA PHE A 127 -26.48 8.17 -4.72
C PHE A 127 -25.91 8.11 -6.16
N PRO A 128 -24.59 8.31 -6.35
CA PRO A 128 -23.98 8.40 -7.67
C PRO A 128 -23.77 7.00 -8.29
N TRP A 129 -24.86 6.28 -8.55
CA TRP A 129 -24.87 4.89 -9.00
C TRP A 129 -24.08 4.66 -10.29
N TYR A 130 -24.11 5.60 -11.23
CA TYR A 130 -23.42 5.50 -12.51
C TYR A 130 -21.89 5.56 -12.31
N LEU A 131 -21.42 6.50 -11.48
CA LEU A 131 -19.99 6.56 -11.12
C LEU A 131 -19.55 5.26 -10.43
N MET A 132 -20.40 4.71 -9.56
CA MET A 132 -20.11 3.48 -8.81
C MET A 132 -20.15 2.22 -9.68
N GLY A 133 -20.52 2.33 -10.97
CA GLY A 133 -20.66 1.18 -11.86
C GLY A 133 -21.78 0.23 -11.45
N THR A 134 -22.80 0.73 -10.73
CA THR A 134 -23.98 -0.04 -10.34
C THR A 134 -25.18 0.34 -11.22
N GLU A 135 -26.23 -0.47 -11.21
CA GLU A 135 -27.56 0.00 -11.64
C GLU A 135 -28.13 0.98 -10.59
N PRO A 136 -29.18 1.77 -10.92
CA PRO A 136 -29.88 2.60 -9.94
C PRO A 136 -30.34 1.77 -8.74
N ILE A 137 -29.71 1.98 -7.59
CA ILE A 137 -30.02 1.26 -6.35
C ILE A 137 -31.31 1.83 -5.76
N ARG A 138 -32.31 0.97 -5.56
CA ARG A 138 -33.64 1.35 -5.08
C ARG A 138 -33.98 0.68 -3.77
N ASP A 139 -34.70 1.42 -2.93
CA ASP A 139 -35.27 0.87 -1.70
C ASP A 139 -36.48 -0.04 -1.95
N GLY A 140 -37.05 -0.58 -0.87
CA GLY A 140 -38.23 -1.47 -0.95
C GLY A 140 -39.50 -0.80 -1.49
N TYR A 141 -39.51 0.52 -1.65
CA TYR A 141 -40.61 1.29 -2.23
C TYR A 141 -40.34 1.71 -3.68
N GLY A 142 -39.16 1.39 -4.22
CA GLY A 142 -38.77 1.71 -5.60
C GLY A 142 -38.07 3.06 -5.75
N GLU A 143 -37.82 3.77 -4.65
CA GLU A 143 -37.15 5.07 -4.66
C GLU A 143 -35.64 4.90 -4.73
N CYS A 144 -34.97 5.74 -5.52
CA CYS A 144 -33.50 5.77 -5.52
C CYS A 144 -32.94 6.30 -4.20
N LEU A 145 -31.79 5.77 -3.80
CA LEU A 145 -31.13 6.18 -2.56
C LEU A 145 -30.58 7.61 -2.64
N TRP A 146 -30.57 8.28 -1.50
CA TRP A 146 -29.89 9.55 -1.27
C TRP A 146 -28.62 9.33 -0.46
N TYR A 147 -27.69 10.28 -0.55
CA TYR A 147 -26.36 10.16 0.01
C TYR A 147 -25.87 11.52 0.50
N ALA A 148 -25.47 11.57 1.76
CA ALA A 148 -24.80 12.70 2.39
C ALA A 148 -23.34 12.37 2.64
N VAL A 149 -22.44 13.31 2.32
CA VAL A 149 -21.00 13.19 2.55
C VAL A 149 -20.49 14.37 3.36
N SER A 150 -19.74 14.08 4.41
CA SER A 150 -19.05 15.08 5.24
C SER A 150 -18.01 15.82 4.40
N GLY A 151 -17.92 17.13 4.58
CA GLY A 151 -16.98 18.00 3.89
C GLY A 151 -15.52 17.54 4.00
N SER A 152 -15.13 17.01 5.16
CA SER A 152 -13.79 16.48 5.45
C SER A 152 -13.39 15.26 4.61
N HIS A 153 -14.35 14.54 4.01
CA HIS A 153 -14.11 13.27 3.30
C HIS A 153 -14.43 13.33 1.81
N LYS A 154 -14.65 14.51 1.23
CA LYS A 154 -14.96 14.64 -0.20
C LYS A 154 -13.68 14.61 -1.03
N ARG A 155 -13.73 13.96 -2.19
CA ARG A 155 -12.62 13.95 -3.16
C ARG A 155 -12.28 15.32 -3.78
N THR A 156 -13.17 16.31 -3.63
CA THR A 156 -12.99 17.64 -4.23
C THR A 156 -12.46 18.59 -3.18
N GLN A 157 -11.36 19.28 -3.48
CA GLN A 157 -10.62 20.09 -2.50
C GLN A 157 -10.29 19.29 -1.23
N PRO A 158 -9.52 18.20 -1.39
CA PRO A 158 -9.16 17.32 -0.27
C PRO A 158 -8.51 18.11 0.86
N VAL A 159 -8.80 17.71 2.10
CA VAL A 159 -8.19 18.29 3.30
C VAL A 159 -7.27 17.32 3.99
N SER A 160 -6.22 17.88 4.59
CA SER A 160 -5.29 17.15 5.44
C SER A 160 -5.56 17.49 6.91
N PRO A 161 -5.44 16.52 7.84
CA PRO A 161 -5.11 15.12 7.59
C PRO A 161 -6.30 14.31 7.05
N MET A 162 -6.00 13.26 6.28
CA MET A 162 -6.91 12.20 5.85
C MET A 162 -6.35 10.85 6.31
N ASN A 163 -6.83 10.40 7.47
CA ASN A 163 -6.45 9.18 8.17
C ASN A 163 -7.62 8.70 9.04
N TRP A 164 -7.41 7.64 9.82
CA TRP A 164 -8.47 7.07 10.68
C TRP A 164 -8.95 7.98 11.83
N ASP A 165 -8.30 9.12 12.07
CA ASP A 165 -8.70 10.17 13.03
C ASP A 165 -9.41 11.36 12.37
N THR A 166 -9.59 11.33 11.04
CA THR A 166 -10.32 12.39 10.35
C THR A 166 -11.80 12.33 10.74
N LEU A 167 -12.28 13.41 11.36
CA LEU A 167 -13.61 13.47 11.93
C LEU A 167 -14.69 13.68 10.86
N GLY A 168 -15.81 12.97 11.01
CA GLY A 168 -17.06 13.25 10.31
C GLY A 168 -17.74 14.53 10.81
N GLN A 169 -18.67 15.05 10.01
CA GLN A 169 -19.38 16.33 10.27
C GLN A 169 -20.89 16.16 10.45
N ILE A 170 -21.35 14.90 10.56
CA ILE A 170 -22.76 14.55 10.69
C ILE A 170 -22.98 13.99 12.11
N ASP A 171 -24.01 14.50 12.80
CA ASP A 171 -24.50 13.95 14.06
C ASP A 171 -25.76 13.13 13.79
N VAL A 172 -25.92 11.98 14.44
CA VAL A 172 -27.11 11.15 14.25
C VAL A 172 -27.96 11.15 15.49
N VAL A 173 -29.17 11.65 15.31
CA VAL A 173 -30.14 11.84 16.38
C VAL A 173 -31.34 10.90 16.23
N VAL A 174 -31.90 10.48 17.36
CA VAL A 174 -33.01 9.52 17.43
C VAL A 174 -34.11 10.00 18.37
N ALA A 175 -35.30 9.47 18.15
CA ALA A 175 -36.43 9.68 19.04
C ALA A 175 -36.35 8.70 20.21
N ASN A 176 -36.49 9.21 21.43
CA ASN A 176 -36.34 8.42 22.66
C ASN A 176 -37.53 8.59 23.64
N GLY A 177 -38.71 8.96 23.13
CA GLY A 177 -39.88 9.26 23.94
C GLY A 177 -39.91 10.69 24.52
N SER A 178 -38.97 11.54 24.13
CA SER A 178 -38.92 12.97 24.49
C SER A 178 -39.43 13.88 23.36
N ALA A 179 -39.63 15.16 23.65
CA ALA A 179 -40.01 16.15 22.64
C ALA A 179 -38.86 16.53 21.68
N ASN A 180 -37.61 16.41 22.14
CA ASN A 180 -36.41 16.62 21.34
C ASN A 180 -35.81 15.27 20.93
N LEU A 181 -35.14 15.24 19.78
CA LEU A 181 -34.27 14.12 19.42
C LEU A 181 -32.98 14.17 20.25
N ALA A 182 -32.38 13.01 20.48
CA ALA A 182 -31.13 12.87 21.21
C ALA A 182 -30.04 12.27 20.31
N SER A 183 -28.81 12.78 20.41
CA SER A 183 -27.67 12.17 19.72
C SER A 183 -27.47 10.71 20.18
N THR A 184 -27.10 9.87 19.22
CA THR A 184 -26.72 8.47 19.46
C THR A 184 -25.22 8.26 19.55
N LEU A 185 -24.44 9.33 19.36
CA LEU A 185 -22.99 9.25 19.34
C LEU A 185 -22.46 9.21 20.78
N THR A 186 -21.52 8.30 21.03
CA THR A 186 -20.83 8.20 22.33
C THR A 186 -19.54 9.02 22.34
N SER A 187 -18.95 9.20 21.17
CA SER A 187 -17.78 10.02 20.91
C SER A 187 -17.96 10.82 19.62
N VAL A 188 -17.24 11.93 19.48
CA VAL A 188 -17.16 12.68 18.22
C VAL A 188 -16.57 11.85 17.08
N HIS A 189 -15.80 10.82 17.39
CA HIS A 189 -15.25 9.87 16.42
C HIS A 189 -16.32 8.94 15.81
N ASP A 190 -17.47 8.77 16.48
CA ASP A 190 -18.61 8.01 15.95
C ASP A 190 -19.38 8.79 14.86
N ARG A 191 -19.06 10.07 14.64
CA ARG A 191 -19.70 10.92 13.62
C ARG A 191 -19.53 10.27 12.24
N PRO A 192 -20.64 9.95 11.54
CA PRO A 192 -20.53 9.37 10.22
C PRO A 192 -19.82 10.31 9.23
N VAL A 193 -18.91 9.74 8.45
CA VAL A 193 -18.30 10.43 7.31
C VAL A 193 -19.27 10.52 6.15
N ALA A 194 -20.22 9.58 6.09
CA ALA A 194 -21.35 9.61 5.17
C ALA A 194 -22.60 8.95 5.75
N VAL A 195 -23.76 9.35 5.24
CA VAL A 195 -25.04 8.69 5.51
C VAL A 195 -25.76 8.44 4.19
N ILE A 196 -26.20 7.20 3.99
CA ILE A 196 -27.00 6.78 2.84
C ILE A 196 -28.45 6.66 3.31
N PHE A 197 -29.38 7.31 2.63
CA PHE A 197 -30.79 7.35 3.01
C PHE A 197 -31.66 6.60 1.99
N SER A 198 -32.62 5.85 2.52
CA SER A 198 -33.84 5.47 1.82
C SER A 198 -34.93 6.44 2.25
N ALA A 199 -35.53 7.13 1.27
CA ALA A 199 -36.53 8.18 1.47
C ALA A 199 -37.94 7.61 1.75
N GLY A 200 -38.13 6.30 1.57
CA GLY A 200 -39.42 5.64 1.77
C GLY A 200 -40.56 6.24 0.93
N PRO A 201 -41.82 5.94 1.27
CA PRO A 201 -42.97 6.56 0.60
C PRO A 201 -43.08 8.07 0.96
N PRO A 202 -43.65 8.92 0.09
CA PRO A 202 -43.75 10.35 0.36
C PRO A 202 -44.63 10.68 1.57
N LEU A 203 -44.16 11.58 2.43
CA LEU A 203 -44.94 12.16 3.53
C LEU A 203 -45.73 13.40 3.09
N PRO A 204 -46.76 13.82 3.83
CA PRO A 204 -47.47 15.06 3.53
C PRO A 204 -46.51 16.26 3.47
N GLY A 205 -46.58 17.02 2.37
CA GLY A 205 -45.72 18.18 2.10
C GLY A 205 -44.53 17.91 1.17
N GLN A 206 -44.23 16.65 0.87
CA GLN A 206 -43.17 16.26 -0.06
C GLN A 206 -43.69 16.18 -1.51
N ASP A 207 -43.18 17.05 -2.40
CA ASP A 207 -43.52 17.04 -3.82
C ASP A 207 -42.42 16.40 -4.67
N ARG A 208 -42.61 15.13 -5.03
CA ARG A 208 -41.66 14.34 -5.84
C ARG A 208 -41.96 14.41 -7.35
N ALA A 209 -42.64 15.45 -7.83
CA ALA A 209 -42.91 15.62 -9.26
C ALA A 209 -41.62 15.74 -10.10
N PRO A 210 -41.61 15.21 -11.34
CA PRO A 210 -40.47 15.30 -12.25
C PRO A 210 -39.96 16.72 -12.48
N ALA A 211 -38.65 16.93 -12.35
CA ALA A 211 -38.01 18.19 -12.69
C ALA A 211 -37.97 18.40 -14.21
N ALA A 212 -38.63 19.46 -14.72
CA ALA A 212 -38.73 19.70 -16.16
C ALA A 212 -37.39 20.01 -16.86
N ASN A 213 -36.36 20.46 -16.12
CA ASN A 213 -35.08 20.90 -16.66
C ASN A 213 -33.90 20.01 -16.26
N GLN A 214 -34.14 18.83 -15.69
CA GLN A 214 -33.09 17.89 -15.28
C GLN A 214 -33.32 16.51 -15.86
N VAL A 215 -32.22 15.77 -16.05
CA VAL A 215 -32.27 14.39 -16.52
C VAL A 215 -32.60 13.48 -15.33
N VAL A 216 -33.75 12.81 -15.43
CA VAL A 216 -34.33 11.95 -14.37
C VAL A 216 -34.93 10.67 -14.95
N ASP A 217 -34.36 10.16 -16.03
CA ASP A 217 -34.91 9.04 -16.81
C ASP A 217 -34.97 7.72 -16.01
N GLN A 218 -34.04 7.53 -15.08
CA GLN A 218 -33.97 6.37 -14.21
C GLN A 218 -34.69 6.62 -12.89
N CYS A 219 -34.29 7.62 -12.12
CA CYS A 219 -34.80 7.77 -10.76
C CYS A 219 -36.09 8.61 -10.67
N GLY A 220 -36.53 9.25 -11.77
CA GLY A 220 -37.75 10.06 -11.81
C GLY A 220 -37.67 11.30 -10.92
N GLY A 221 -38.80 12.00 -10.76
CA GLY A 221 -38.96 13.09 -9.80
C GLY A 221 -37.94 14.25 -9.92
N ASN A 222 -37.52 14.84 -8.81
CA ASN A 222 -36.63 16.00 -8.79
C ASN A 222 -35.44 15.84 -7.82
N TYR A 223 -34.53 16.81 -7.82
CA TYR A 223 -33.32 16.82 -6.99
C TYR A 223 -33.42 17.74 -5.76
N GLU A 224 -34.63 18.15 -5.35
CA GLU A 224 -34.85 18.95 -4.14
C GLU A 224 -34.84 18.01 -2.93
N VAL A 225 -33.80 18.09 -2.08
CA VAL A 225 -33.61 17.11 -0.99
C VAL A 225 -34.80 17.14 -0.02
N ALA A 226 -35.35 18.32 0.26
CA ALA A 226 -36.48 18.47 1.18
C ALA A 226 -37.78 17.79 0.70
N ASN A 227 -37.90 17.50 -0.59
CA ASN A 227 -39.04 16.76 -1.16
C ASN A 227 -38.93 15.24 -0.95
N TYR A 228 -37.81 14.74 -0.45
CA TYR A 228 -37.57 13.32 -0.27
C TYR A 228 -37.21 13.00 1.17
N LEU A 229 -36.22 13.70 1.71
CA LEU A 229 -35.70 13.43 3.04
C LEU A 229 -36.46 14.23 4.11
N ASP A 230 -36.63 13.58 5.23
CA ASP A 230 -37.45 14.02 6.34
C ASP A 230 -36.93 15.25 7.06
N PRO A 231 -37.81 15.96 7.77
CA PRO A 231 -39.26 15.79 7.79
C PRO A 231 -39.93 16.48 6.60
N GLY A 232 -41.12 16.00 6.23
CA GLY A 232 -41.98 16.69 5.25
C GLY A 232 -42.33 18.15 5.62
N THR A 233 -42.18 18.54 6.90
CA THR A 233 -42.16 19.94 7.36
C THR A 233 -41.12 20.13 8.46
N ALA A 234 -40.27 21.16 8.38
CA ALA A 234 -39.10 21.34 9.27
C ALA A 234 -39.41 21.23 10.79
N GLY A 235 -40.60 21.67 11.24
CA GLY A 235 -41.00 21.60 12.64
C GLY A 235 -41.43 20.20 13.13
N ALA A 236 -41.52 19.20 12.26
CA ALA A 236 -42.07 17.89 12.64
C ALA A 236 -41.12 17.04 13.51
N LEU A 237 -39.81 17.28 13.40
CA LEU A 237 -38.74 16.60 14.15
C LEU A 237 -37.98 17.57 15.06
N ALA A 238 -38.70 18.45 15.77
CA ALA A 238 -38.10 19.43 16.68
C ALA A 238 -37.01 20.32 16.03
N GLY A 239 -37.19 20.65 14.75
CA GLY A 239 -36.25 21.47 13.98
C GLY A 239 -35.11 20.70 13.31
N VAL A 240 -34.98 19.39 13.56
CA VAL A 240 -34.02 18.53 12.85
C VAL A 240 -34.55 18.21 11.45
N THR A 241 -33.67 18.26 10.46
CA THR A 241 -33.97 17.94 9.06
C THR A 241 -32.84 17.11 8.45
N ASN A 242 -33.15 16.24 7.51
CA ASN A 242 -32.20 15.47 6.70
C ASN A 242 -31.78 16.22 5.42
N TYR A 243 -32.02 17.54 5.38
CA TYR A 243 -31.68 18.45 4.27
C TYR A 243 -31.19 19.81 4.82
N PHE A 244 -30.53 20.63 4.00
CA PHE A 244 -30.03 21.94 4.43
C PHE A 244 -30.97 23.07 4.03
N GLY A 245 -31.56 23.77 5.01
CA GLY A 245 -32.40 24.95 4.74
C GLY A 245 -31.62 26.08 4.07
N GLY A 246 -32.22 26.76 3.09
CA GLY A 246 -31.68 27.99 2.51
C GLY A 246 -30.57 27.84 1.47
N SER A 247 -30.14 26.61 1.16
CA SER A 247 -29.27 26.34 0.00
C SER A 247 -30.09 25.96 -1.23
N THR A 248 -29.48 26.08 -2.41
CA THR A 248 -30.03 25.51 -3.65
C THR A 248 -30.36 24.03 -3.45
N ASN A 249 -31.57 23.62 -3.81
CA ASN A 249 -32.08 22.24 -3.68
C ASN A 249 -31.99 21.64 -2.27
N ASN A 250 -31.84 22.49 -1.25
CA ASN A 250 -31.59 22.08 0.12
C ASN A 250 -30.43 21.05 0.27
N ALA A 251 -29.47 21.11 -0.64
CA ALA A 251 -28.48 20.06 -0.89
C ALA A 251 -27.14 20.24 -0.16
N SER A 252 -26.84 21.39 0.43
CA SER A 252 -25.55 21.58 1.11
C SER A 252 -25.62 22.64 2.18
N GLY A 253 -24.74 22.54 3.16
CA GLY A 253 -24.64 23.54 4.19
C GLY A 253 -23.35 23.42 4.97
N TYR A 254 -23.07 24.50 5.69
CA TYR A 254 -21.88 24.63 6.49
C TYR A 254 -21.98 23.75 7.74
N THR A 255 -20.93 22.97 7.97
CA THR A 255 -20.82 21.99 9.05
C THR A 255 -19.47 22.07 9.79
N ARG A 256 -18.81 23.25 9.73
CA ARG A 256 -17.74 23.69 10.66
C ARG A 256 -17.95 25.15 11.12
N ASP A 257 -17.12 25.77 11.98
CA ASP A 257 -17.10 27.23 12.21
C ASP A 257 -16.34 27.96 11.07
N GLU A 258 -16.81 29.13 10.61
CA GLU A 258 -16.28 29.92 9.48
C GLU A 258 -14.86 30.46 9.76
N THR A 259 -14.44 30.40 11.02
CA THR A 259 -13.25 31.10 11.51
C THR A 259 -12.08 30.19 11.92
N ARG A 260 -12.19 28.85 11.85
CA ARG A 260 -11.17 27.92 12.39
C ARG A 260 -10.31 27.22 11.32
N THR A 261 -9.00 27.40 11.43
CA THR A 261 -7.94 26.63 10.75
C THR A 261 -7.47 25.39 11.53
N SER A 262 -8.05 25.09 12.71
CA SER A 262 -7.67 23.99 13.64
C SER A 262 -8.66 22.81 13.58
N PRO A 263 -8.26 21.54 13.85
CA PRO A 263 -9.07 20.31 13.82
C PRO A 263 -10.50 20.42 14.40
N ILE A 264 -11.40 19.51 13.98
CA ILE A 264 -12.83 19.53 14.34
C ILE A 264 -13.00 19.35 15.86
N GLY A 265 -13.34 20.41 16.57
CA GLY A 265 -13.65 20.32 17.99
C GLY A 265 -15.04 19.70 18.27
N PRO A 266 -15.32 19.29 19.52
CA PRO A 266 -16.68 18.94 19.95
C PRO A 266 -17.67 20.12 19.76
N ASP A 267 -17.13 21.34 19.82
CA ASP A 267 -17.69 22.68 19.56
C ASP A 267 -18.37 22.95 18.20
N ASP A 268 -18.00 22.20 17.16
CA ASP A 268 -18.30 22.57 15.78
C ASP A 268 -19.76 22.25 15.39
N ASN A 269 -20.38 23.11 14.56
CA ASN A 269 -21.74 22.97 14.04
C ASN A 269 -21.95 21.70 13.19
N THR A 270 -22.15 20.54 13.83
CA THR A 270 -22.51 19.32 13.11
C THR A 270 -23.89 19.41 12.49
N LYS A 271 -24.10 18.72 11.36
CA LYS A 271 -25.45 18.49 10.83
C LYS A 271 -26.10 17.31 11.54
N SER A 272 -27.07 17.58 12.41
CA SER A 272 -27.92 16.51 12.97
C SER A 272 -28.87 15.97 11.91
N VAL A 273 -28.93 14.64 11.78
CA VAL A 273 -29.84 13.89 10.88
C VAL A 273 -30.54 12.77 11.64
N ALA A 274 -31.78 12.45 11.25
CA ALA A 274 -32.56 11.35 11.79
C ALA A 274 -32.52 10.15 10.82
N THR A 275 -32.09 8.97 11.30
CA THR A 275 -31.85 7.79 10.43
C THR A 275 -32.66 6.55 10.81
N GLN A 276 -33.56 6.65 11.78
CA GLN A 276 -34.20 5.51 12.45
C GLN A 276 -35.39 4.89 11.70
N GLY A 277 -35.81 5.47 10.58
CA GLY A 277 -37.05 5.11 9.88
C GLY A 277 -38.26 5.79 10.50
N GLU A 278 -39.36 5.03 10.59
CA GLU A 278 -40.64 5.55 11.05
C GLU A 278 -40.55 6.20 12.43
N THR A 279 -40.95 7.46 12.50
CA THR A 279 -41.02 8.26 13.71
C THR A 279 -42.41 8.86 13.86
N TYR A 280 -42.99 8.68 15.04
CA TYR A 280 -44.35 9.09 15.35
C TYR A 280 -44.33 10.21 16.39
N ARG A 281 -45.11 11.27 16.12
CA ARG A 281 -45.29 12.40 17.03
C ARG A 281 -46.66 12.34 17.69
N ARG A 282 -46.68 12.37 19.02
CA ARG A 282 -47.90 12.47 19.82
C ARG A 282 -48.36 13.92 19.96
N ALA A 283 -49.60 14.14 20.38
CA ALA A 283 -50.17 15.47 20.59
C ALA A 283 -49.42 16.36 21.61
N ASP A 284 -48.64 15.76 22.52
CA ASP A 284 -47.75 16.45 23.47
C ASP A 284 -46.35 16.76 22.91
N ASN A 285 -46.16 16.58 21.60
CA ASN A 285 -44.91 16.68 20.85
C ASN A 285 -43.85 15.62 21.17
N THR A 286 -44.15 14.60 21.98
CA THR A 286 -43.19 13.50 22.19
C THR A 286 -43.00 12.67 20.92
N LEU A 287 -41.76 12.31 20.65
CA LEU A 287 -41.33 11.56 19.47
C LEU A 287 -41.00 10.12 19.84
N TRP A 288 -41.52 9.16 19.06
CA TRP A 288 -41.35 7.72 19.25
C TRP A 288 -40.86 7.04 17.98
N SER A 289 -39.85 6.19 18.09
CA SER A 289 -39.36 5.37 16.98
C SER A 289 -40.21 4.11 16.79
N GLY A 290 -40.54 3.77 15.54
CA GLY A 290 -41.15 2.50 15.13
C GLY A 290 -42.65 2.38 15.42
N ALA A 291 -43.10 2.55 16.67
CA ALA A 291 -44.52 2.46 17.00
C ALA A 291 -44.92 3.47 18.06
N CYS A 292 -46.13 4.02 17.91
CA CYS A 292 -46.77 4.86 18.92
C CYS A 292 -47.14 4.01 20.16
N PRO A 293 -47.06 4.55 21.39
CA PRO A 293 -47.54 3.87 22.58
C PRO A 293 -48.99 3.40 22.45
N ILE A 294 -49.29 2.20 22.95
CA ILE A 294 -50.64 1.59 22.89
C ILE A 294 -51.68 2.58 23.45
N GLY A 295 -52.73 2.83 22.68
CA GLY A 295 -53.83 3.72 23.07
C GLY A 295 -53.58 5.22 22.86
N SER A 296 -52.49 5.62 22.18
CA SER A 296 -52.22 7.00 21.81
C SER A 296 -52.48 7.28 20.33
N ASN A 297 -52.94 8.49 20.02
CA ASN A 297 -53.01 8.99 18.64
C ASN A 297 -51.69 9.70 18.32
N CYS A 298 -50.92 9.15 17.37
CA CYS A 298 -49.70 9.75 16.86
C CYS A 298 -49.79 9.99 15.35
N ALA A 299 -49.08 11.01 14.86
CA ALA A 299 -48.88 11.25 13.44
C ALA A 299 -47.50 10.74 13.00
N LEU A 300 -47.41 10.06 11.87
CA LEU A 300 -46.13 9.74 11.21
C LEU A 300 -45.49 11.05 10.75
N VAL A 301 -44.28 11.34 11.22
CA VAL A 301 -43.57 12.61 10.93
C VAL A 301 -42.22 12.41 10.23
N ALA A 302 -41.74 11.18 10.20
CA ALA A 302 -40.54 10.76 9.47
C ALA A 302 -40.65 9.27 9.14
N ASN A 303 -40.08 8.83 8.02
CA ASN A 303 -39.94 7.44 7.58
C ASN A 303 -38.61 7.11 6.90
N ASP A 304 -37.68 8.07 6.80
CA ASP A 304 -36.33 7.91 6.27
C ASP A 304 -35.51 6.91 7.07
N ARG A 305 -35.00 5.88 6.40
CA ARG A 305 -34.03 4.95 6.98
C ARG A 305 -32.64 5.30 6.48
N GLY A 306 -31.72 5.55 7.41
CA GLY A 306 -30.33 5.87 7.09
C GLY A 306 -29.37 4.77 7.49
N LEU A 307 -28.38 4.50 6.64
CA LEU A 307 -27.20 3.71 6.97
C LEU A 307 -26.00 4.64 7.13
N ARG A 308 -25.26 4.46 8.21
CA ARG A 308 -24.09 5.27 8.58
C ARG A 308 -22.81 4.61 8.08
N LEU A 309 -21.91 5.38 7.50
CA LEU A 309 -20.53 5.00 7.25
C LEU A 309 -19.65 5.84 8.18
N THR A 310 -18.96 5.20 9.14
CA THR A 310 -18.03 5.88 10.07
C THR A 310 -16.59 5.82 9.55
N THR A 311 -15.71 6.63 10.15
CA THR A 311 -14.28 6.62 9.83
C THR A 311 -13.65 5.26 10.12
N GLU A 312 -14.04 4.57 11.20
CA GLU A 312 -13.54 3.23 11.55
C GLU A 312 -13.94 2.19 10.51
N ALA A 313 -15.19 2.21 10.03
CA ALA A 313 -15.63 1.29 8.98
C ALA A 313 -14.89 1.55 7.66
N LEU A 314 -14.69 2.83 7.31
CA LEU A 314 -13.96 3.26 6.12
C LEU A 314 -12.49 2.81 6.17
N PHE A 315 -11.75 3.18 7.21
CA PHE A 315 -10.33 2.83 7.34
C PHE A 315 -10.10 1.36 7.69
N GLY A 316 -11.08 0.69 8.30
CA GLY A 316 -11.10 -0.76 8.46
C GLY A 316 -11.19 -1.49 7.11
N ALA A 317 -11.89 -0.93 6.11
CA ALA A 317 -11.87 -1.43 4.75
C ALA A 317 -10.56 -1.09 4.02
N ILE A 318 -10.07 0.14 4.14
CA ILE A 318 -8.80 0.59 3.53
C ILE A 318 -7.61 -0.23 4.04
N ARG A 319 -7.56 -0.56 5.34
CA ARG A 319 -6.50 -1.41 5.92
C ARG A 319 -6.41 -2.79 5.27
N LYS A 320 -7.50 -3.31 4.71
CA LYS A 320 -7.49 -4.60 3.98
C LYS A 320 -6.84 -4.49 2.60
N SER A 321 -6.76 -3.28 2.02
CA SER A 321 -6.04 -3.06 0.77
C SER A 321 -4.55 -3.30 0.95
N SER A 322 -3.98 -4.17 0.11
CA SER A 322 -2.52 -4.38 0.05
C SER A 322 -1.79 -3.12 -0.41
N GLY A 323 -2.42 -2.30 -1.27
CA GLY A 323 -1.86 -1.03 -1.73
C GLY A 323 -1.63 -0.05 -0.57
N PHE A 324 -2.64 0.12 0.28
CA PHE A 324 -2.52 0.97 1.47
C PHE A 324 -1.45 0.47 2.45
N ARG A 325 -1.43 -0.84 2.75
CA ARG A 325 -0.39 -1.43 3.62
C ARG A 325 1.01 -1.24 3.03
N THR A 326 1.16 -1.42 1.71
CA THR A 326 2.42 -1.17 0.99
C THR A 326 2.85 0.28 1.12
N ASP A 327 1.94 1.24 0.99
CA ASP A 327 2.25 2.67 1.09
C ASP A 327 2.76 3.03 2.48
N ILE A 328 2.06 2.63 3.55
CA ILE A 328 2.48 2.87 4.93
C ILE A 328 3.82 2.17 5.22
N ASN A 329 3.94 0.87 4.93
CA ASN A 329 5.17 0.12 5.22
C ASN A 329 6.37 0.68 4.42
N SER A 330 6.16 1.06 3.16
CA SER A 330 7.21 1.68 2.35
C SER A 330 7.63 3.04 2.90
N MET A 331 6.70 3.85 3.41
CA MET A 331 7.05 5.12 4.05
C MET A 331 7.84 4.89 5.34
N LEU A 332 7.45 3.92 6.17
CA LEU A 332 8.19 3.56 7.39
C LEU A 332 9.61 3.08 7.07
N ASP A 333 9.76 2.20 6.07
CA ASP A 333 11.06 1.68 5.65
C ASP A 333 11.96 2.83 5.13
N ARG A 334 11.36 3.81 4.44
CA ARG A 334 12.06 5.03 3.99
C ARG A 334 12.49 5.92 5.16
N MET A 335 11.60 6.19 6.11
CA MET A 335 11.91 6.95 7.33
C MET A 335 13.08 6.32 8.08
N VAL A 336 13.05 5.00 8.29
CA VAL A 336 14.16 4.26 8.92
C VAL A 336 15.47 4.45 8.16
N GLY A 337 15.44 4.30 6.82
CA GLY A 337 16.60 4.52 5.95
C GLY A 337 17.19 5.94 6.06
N CYS A 338 16.33 6.95 6.14
CA CYS A 338 16.73 8.35 6.29
C CYS A 338 17.33 8.66 7.67
N LEU A 339 16.68 8.18 8.73
CA LEU A 339 17.11 8.41 10.10
C LEU A 339 18.41 7.66 10.41
N ARG A 340 18.58 6.41 9.95
CA ARG A 340 19.83 5.65 10.15
C ARG A 340 21.03 6.32 9.48
N ASP A 341 20.87 6.88 8.29
CA ASP A 341 21.96 7.53 7.58
C ASP A 341 22.33 8.85 8.25
N SER A 342 21.35 9.54 8.84
CA SER A 342 21.61 10.72 9.68
C SER A 342 22.47 10.34 10.90
N PHE A 343 22.18 9.22 11.57
CA PHE A 343 23.02 8.71 12.66
C PHE A 343 24.41 8.28 12.18
N ALA A 344 24.50 7.53 11.10
CA ALA A 344 25.76 7.06 10.53
C ALA A 344 26.67 8.23 10.07
N ALA A 345 26.07 9.34 9.63
CA ALA A 345 26.76 10.59 9.29
C ALA A 345 27.16 11.42 10.53
N GLY A 346 26.79 10.99 11.74
CA GLY A 346 27.06 11.73 12.98
C GLY A 346 26.19 12.96 13.18
N VAL A 347 25.02 13.04 12.52
CA VAL A 347 24.06 14.13 12.60
C VAL A 347 22.71 13.60 13.08
N PRO A 348 22.52 13.37 14.40
CA PRO A 348 21.25 12.87 14.92
C PRO A 348 20.09 13.80 14.59
N PHE A 349 18.91 13.24 14.34
CA PHE A 349 17.71 14.04 14.12
C PHE A 349 17.25 14.69 15.42
N VAL A 350 16.48 15.78 15.33
CA VAL A 350 15.81 16.38 16.48
C VAL A 350 14.33 16.03 16.39
N PRO A 351 13.78 15.21 17.31
CA PRO A 351 12.34 14.99 17.37
C PRO A 351 11.58 16.32 17.45
N GLN A 352 10.48 16.43 16.72
CA GLN A 352 9.61 17.60 16.82
C GLN A 352 8.89 17.55 18.17
N ALA A 353 8.93 18.67 18.90
CA ALA A 353 8.34 18.78 20.23
C ALA A 353 6.81 18.62 20.17
N ILE A 354 6.26 17.94 21.18
CA ILE A 354 4.82 17.81 21.41
C ILE A 354 4.44 18.78 22.52
N ALA A 355 3.41 19.60 22.32
CA ALA A 355 3.03 20.61 23.30
C ALA A 355 2.58 19.95 24.62
N GLY A 356 3.11 20.39 25.75
CA GLY A 356 2.78 19.82 27.06
C GLY A 356 3.46 18.48 27.39
N TYR A 357 4.26 17.93 26.48
CA TYR A 357 5.09 16.74 26.72
C TYR A 357 6.56 17.13 26.88
N ALA A 358 7.22 16.53 27.87
CA ALA A 358 8.65 16.65 28.08
C ALA A 358 9.28 15.25 27.99
N SER A 359 10.32 15.09 27.17
CA SER A 359 10.99 13.81 27.02
C SER A 359 11.73 13.42 28.33
N PRO A 360 11.76 12.13 28.69
CA PRO A 360 12.56 11.64 29.82
C PRO A 360 14.06 11.95 29.68
N ALA A 361 14.79 12.09 30.79
CA ALA A 361 16.20 12.52 30.76
C ALA A 361 17.15 11.55 30.01
N ASP A 362 16.76 10.28 29.87
CA ASP A 362 17.55 9.24 29.21
C ASP A 362 17.36 9.19 27.69
N LYS A 363 16.45 10.00 27.12
CA LYS A 363 16.17 10.04 25.69
C LYS A 363 15.64 11.40 25.20
N SER A 364 15.84 11.67 23.91
CA SER A 364 15.12 12.71 23.19
C SER A 364 13.99 12.03 22.41
N ALA A 365 12.75 12.47 22.62
CA ALA A 365 11.55 11.84 22.08
C ALA A 365 10.50 12.88 21.67
N GLY A 366 9.72 12.58 20.63
CA GLY A 366 8.70 13.47 20.09
C GLY A 366 8.07 12.94 18.80
N ARG A 367 7.49 13.85 18.01
CA ARG A 367 7.03 13.56 16.65
C ARG A 367 8.22 13.43 15.71
N ILE A 368 8.03 12.68 14.62
CA ILE A 368 9.00 12.71 13.52
C ILE A 368 9.00 14.11 12.87
N PRO A 369 10.16 14.73 12.61
CA PRO A 369 10.22 15.99 11.88
C PRO A 369 9.95 15.77 10.38
N ASP A 370 9.46 16.79 9.67
CA ASP A 370 9.44 16.76 8.20
C ASP A 370 10.88 16.74 7.63
N ASN A 371 11.07 16.00 6.55
CA ASN A 371 12.37 15.80 5.92
C ASN A 371 12.22 15.50 4.43
N GLY A 372 13.04 16.12 3.58
CA GLY A 372 13.03 15.89 2.14
C GLY A 372 13.29 14.43 1.70
N CYS A 373 13.76 13.56 2.60
CA CYS A 373 14.01 12.15 2.34
C CYS A 373 12.75 11.27 2.46
N TYR A 374 11.69 11.72 3.16
CA TYR A 374 10.43 10.96 3.35
C TYR A 374 9.15 11.81 3.45
N GLY A 375 9.23 13.13 3.26
CA GLY A 375 8.08 14.05 3.29
C GLY A 375 7.15 13.92 2.09
N ASP A 376 6.20 14.84 1.96
CA ASP A 376 5.07 14.76 1.00
C ASP A 376 5.48 14.70 -0.49
N ALA A 377 6.66 15.21 -0.83
CA ALA A 377 7.19 15.17 -2.19
C ALA A 377 7.79 13.80 -2.58
N VAL A 378 7.82 12.85 -1.65
CA VAL A 378 8.42 11.52 -1.86
C VAL A 378 7.32 10.47 -1.93
N ALA A 379 7.43 9.55 -2.88
CA ALA A 379 6.45 8.47 -3.02
C ALA A 379 6.43 7.56 -1.76
N PRO A 380 5.23 7.22 -1.24
CA PRO A 380 3.91 7.61 -1.73
C PRO A 380 3.57 9.07 -1.38
N LEU A 381 3.19 9.86 -2.40
CA LEU A 381 3.03 11.31 -2.28
C LEU A 381 1.96 11.70 -1.26
N HIS A 382 2.18 12.81 -0.55
CA HIS A 382 1.28 13.38 0.45
C HIS A 382 0.91 12.49 1.64
N TYR A 383 1.59 11.35 1.84
CA TYR A 383 1.33 10.51 3.00
C TYR A 383 1.85 11.11 4.31
N PHE A 384 2.95 11.89 4.28
CA PHE A 384 3.54 12.41 5.50
C PHE A 384 2.57 13.34 6.22
N ALA A 385 2.09 14.42 5.60
CA ALA A 385 1.19 15.37 6.25
C ALA A 385 -0.14 14.74 6.71
N ASN A 386 -0.64 13.73 5.99
CA ASN A 386 -1.87 13.04 6.35
C ASN A 386 -1.73 12.06 7.52
N TRP A 387 -0.50 11.62 7.84
CA TRP A 387 -0.25 10.61 8.86
C TRP A 387 0.76 11.04 9.93
N GLN A 388 1.30 12.26 9.86
CA GLN A 388 2.40 12.74 10.73
C GLN A 388 2.11 12.60 12.22
N ASP A 389 0.85 12.79 12.63
CA ASP A 389 0.44 12.65 14.02
C ASP A 389 0.42 11.19 14.49
N MET A 390 0.64 10.21 13.61
CA MET A 390 0.81 8.81 14.02
C MET A 390 2.28 8.46 14.25
N PHE A 391 3.23 9.27 13.78
CA PHE A 391 4.64 8.93 13.84
C PHE A 391 5.31 9.54 15.07
N PHE A 392 5.89 8.67 15.88
CA PHE A 392 6.70 9.02 17.03
C PHE A 392 8.11 8.49 16.85
N VAL A 393 9.08 9.26 17.34
CA VAL A 393 10.48 8.87 17.28
C VAL A 393 11.14 9.16 18.61
N ALA A 394 12.07 8.30 18.98
CA ALA A 394 12.95 8.53 20.12
C ALA A 394 14.39 8.11 19.78
N GLN A 395 15.33 8.71 20.49
CA GLN A 395 16.75 8.34 20.49
C GLN A 395 17.31 8.44 21.91
N PRO A 396 18.20 7.54 22.35
CA PRO A 396 18.76 7.57 23.68
C PRO A 396 19.78 8.71 23.81
N THR A 397 19.85 9.34 24.98
CA THR A 397 20.88 10.37 25.27
C THR A 397 22.28 9.75 25.30
N ALA A 398 22.38 8.47 25.63
CA ALA A 398 23.61 7.68 25.56
C ALA A 398 23.29 6.18 25.34
N GLY A 399 24.17 5.47 24.65
CA GLY A 399 24.00 4.03 24.38
C GLY A 399 23.02 3.75 23.25
N THR A 400 22.27 2.64 23.39
CA THR A 400 21.36 2.11 22.37
C THR A 400 20.07 1.64 23.03
N PHE A 401 18.97 1.60 22.28
CA PHE A 401 17.75 0.92 22.69
C PHE A 401 17.85 -0.59 22.45
N ASN A 402 17.12 -1.36 23.27
CA ASN A 402 16.81 -2.76 23.02
C ASN A 402 15.37 -2.85 22.50
N VAL A 403 15.20 -3.03 21.19
CA VAL A 403 13.88 -3.02 20.54
C VAL A 403 13.53 -4.43 20.10
N THR A 404 12.37 -4.95 20.49
CA THR A 404 11.89 -6.27 20.06
C THR A 404 10.90 -6.08 18.91
N VAL A 405 11.32 -6.40 17.68
CA VAL A 405 10.46 -6.30 16.48
C VAL A 405 10.11 -7.70 16.02
N ASP A 406 8.82 -8.00 15.86
CA ASP A 406 8.32 -9.33 15.48
C ASP A 406 8.86 -10.46 16.38
N GLY A 407 9.01 -10.16 17.68
CA GLY A 407 9.57 -11.08 18.67
C GLY A 407 11.10 -11.22 18.66
N LEU A 408 11.81 -10.50 17.78
CA LEU A 408 13.27 -10.51 17.67
C LEU A 408 13.89 -9.26 18.31
N ALA A 409 14.76 -9.46 19.30
CA ALA A 409 15.49 -8.37 19.95
C ALA A 409 16.58 -7.79 19.03
N GLN A 410 16.62 -6.46 18.95
CA GLN A 410 17.53 -5.68 18.11
C GLN A 410 18.15 -4.53 18.92
N VAL A 411 19.37 -4.15 18.55
CA VAL A 411 20.08 -3.01 19.14
C VAL A 411 19.96 -1.81 18.21
N CYS A 412 19.39 -0.71 18.69
CA CYS A 412 18.98 0.40 17.84
C CYS A 412 19.53 1.75 18.33
N SER A 413 19.96 2.61 17.40
CA SER A 413 20.30 4.02 17.67
C SER A 413 19.06 4.87 17.97
N GLY A 414 17.90 4.40 17.53
CA GLY A 414 16.61 5.05 17.76
C GLY A 414 15.47 4.09 17.50
N VAL A 415 14.26 4.56 17.75
CA VAL A 415 13.03 3.83 17.45
C VAL A 415 12.09 4.76 16.69
N LEU A 416 11.40 4.20 15.70
CA LEU A 416 10.26 4.81 15.04
C LEU A 416 9.02 3.99 15.39
N ILE A 417 7.99 4.66 15.87
CA ILE A 417 6.71 4.06 16.24
C ILE A 417 5.63 4.69 15.35
N PHE A 418 4.83 3.85 14.70
CA PHE A 418 3.63 4.26 14.00
C PHE A 418 2.42 3.81 14.81
N ALA A 419 1.73 4.79 15.38
CA ALA A 419 0.64 4.57 16.29
C ALA A 419 -0.52 3.83 15.62
N GLY A 420 -1.14 2.89 16.34
CA GLY A 420 -2.34 2.21 15.86
C GLY A 420 -3.59 3.09 15.79
N GLN A 421 -4.71 2.46 15.41
CA GLN A 421 -6.03 3.07 15.53
C GLN A 421 -6.38 3.30 17.00
N ARG A 422 -7.30 4.23 17.28
CA ARG A 422 -7.72 4.53 18.65
C ARG A 422 -8.18 3.27 19.40
N GLY A 423 -7.60 3.08 20.59
CA GLY A 423 -8.06 2.12 21.59
C GLY A 423 -9.19 2.65 22.45
N ALA A 424 -9.71 1.78 23.33
CA ALA A 424 -10.74 2.17 24.28
C ALA A 424 -10.21 3.30 25.21
N GLY A 425 -10.94 4.41 25.27
CA GLY A 425 -10.58 5.56 26.10
C GLY A 425 -9.62 6.57 25.46
N GLN A 426 -9.08 6.28 24.27
CA GLN A 426 -8.32 7.26 23.50
C GLN A 426 -9.27 8.19 22.71
N SER A 427 -8.94 9.49 22.66
CA SER A 427 -9.61 10.48 21.80
C SER A 427 -8.58 11.41 21.16
N ARG A 428 -8.83 11.86 19.93
CA ARG A 428 -7.92 12.71 19.14
C ARG A 428 -8.68 13.81 18.37
N ALA A 429 -9.68 14.41 19.00
CA ALA A 429 -10.62 15.32 18.36
C ALA A 429 -10.07 16.74 18.18
N ASP A 430 -9.37 17.25 19.20
CA ASP A 430 -8.83 18.59 19.22
C ASP A 430 -7.31 18.62 19.50
N ASP A 431 -6.72 19.81 19.40
CA ASP A 431 -5.29 20.01 19.57
C ASP A 431 -4.79 19.54 20.95
N ALA A 432 -5.58 19.65 22.02
CA ALA A 432 -5.16 19.23 23.36
C ALA A 432 -5.10 17.70 23.46
N GLU A 433 -6.11 17.03 22.91
CA GLU A 433 -6.16 15.57 22.82
C GLU A 433 -5.06 15.02 21.89
N GLN A 434 -4.79 15.68 20.76
CA GLN A 434 -3.77 15.29 19.80
C GLN A 434 -2.33 15.49 20.32
N ASN A 435 -2.15 16.39 21.29
CA ASN A 435 -0.88 16.58 21.99
C ASN A 435 -0.68 15.59 23.16
N THR A 436 -1.67 14.77 23.50
CA THR A 436 -1.57 13.78 24.57
C THR A 436 -1.06 12.44 24.02
N VAL A 437 0.21 12.10 24.31
CA VAL A 437 0.86 10.87 23.80
C VAL A 437 0.05 9.59 24.09
N GLY A 438 -0.58 9.50 25.27
CA GLY A 438 -1.42 8.35 25.66
C GLY A 438 -2.68 8.16 24.82
N ASN A 439 -3.08 9.16 24.03
CA ASN A 439 -4.14 9.00 23.04
C ASN A 439 -3.67 8.30 21.78
N TYR A 440 -2.37 8.06 21.61
CA TYR A 440 -1.79 7.42 20.43
C TYR A 440 -1.23 6.05 20.72
N LEU A 441 -0.19 6.00 21.56
CA LEU A 441 0.57 4.78 21.82
C LEU A 441 -0.21 3.82 22.73
N GLU A 442 -0.15 2.51 22.48
CA GLU A 442 -0.77 1.56 23.39
C GLU A 442 -0.07 1.48 24.74
N ASN A 443 -0.86 1.07 25.73
CA ASN A 443 -0.38 0.49 26.96
C ASN A 443 -0.94 -0.93 27.12
N ASP A 444 -0.41 -1.66 28.11
CA ASP A 444 -0.82 -3.01 28.48
C ASP A 444 -2.33 -3.18 28.81
N ASN A 445 -3.05 -2.08 29.02
CA ASN A 445 -4.46 -2.05 29.38
C ASN A 445 -5.42 -1.73 28.21
N MET A 446 -4.93 -1.53 26.98
CA MET A 446 -5.79 -1.17 25.83
C MET A 446 -6.54 -2.33 25.17
N GLY A 447 -6.43 -3.55 25.70
CA GLY A 447 -7.19 -4.70 25.22
C GLY A 447 -6.73 -5.23 23.86
N ASP A 448 -5.45 -5.05 23.54
CA ASP A 448 -4.78 -5.52 22.32
C ASP A 448 -4.62 -7.06 22.25
N GLY A 449 -5.02 -7.78 23.30
CA GLY A 449 -4.89 -9.24 23.38
C GLY A 449 -3.45 -9.71 23.66
N ALA A 450 -2.50 -8.80 23.90
CA ALA A 450 -1.16 -9.15 24.33
C ALA A 450 -1.20 -9.71 25.75
N THR A 451 -0.68 -10.92 25.92
CA THR A 451 -0.57 -11.59 27.23
C THR A 451 0.77 -11.30 27.91
N THR A 452 1.60 -10.45 27.32
CA THR A 452 2.96 -10.14 27.77
C THR A 452 3.11 -8.64 28.00
N THR A 453 3.69 -8.26 29.13
CA THR A 453 3.92 -6.87 29.58
C THR A 453 5.01 -6.14 28.77
N THR A 454 5.32 -6.59 27.55
CA THR A 454 6.49 -6.17 26.77
C THR A 454 6.19 -5.12 25.73
N ASP A 455 4.93 -4.93 25.36
CA ASP A 455 4.51 -4.12 24.22
C ASP A 455 3.89 -2.77 24.68
N ASP A 456 4.17 -2.36 25.93
CA ASP A 456 3.75 -1.06 26.48
C ASP A 456 4.68 0.07 25.98
N ASN A 457 4.44 0.46 24.73
CA ASN A 457 5.18 1.52 24.06
C ASN A 457 4.91 2.89 24.69
N LEU A 458 3.71 3.15 25.22
CA LEU A 458 3.40 4.39 25.93
C LEU A 458 4.29 4.57 27.15
N THR A 459 4.32 3.60 28.07
CA THR A 459 5.14 3.67 29.29
C THR A 459 6.61 3.87 28.95
N SER A 460 7.10 3.14 27.95
CA SER A 460 8.49 3.22 27.48
C SER A 460 8.84 4.59 26.90
N PHE A 461 7.87 5.24 26.23
CA PHE A 461 8.05 6.55 25.62
C PHE A 461 8.01 7.71 26.65
N VAL A 462 7.14 7.63 27.66
CA VAL A 462 6.91 8.74 28.62
C VAL A 462 7.71 8.63 29.92
N ASN A 463 8.23 7.45 30.27
CA ASN A 463 9.05 7.24 31.48
C ASN A 463 10.49 6.87 31.12
N PRO A 464 11.45 6.96 32.06
CA PRO A 464 12.78 6.39 31.86
C PRO A 464 12.71 4.90 31.50
N GLY A 465 13.51 4.48 30.51
CA GLY A 465 13.42 3.17 29.88
C GLY A 465 13.94 3.21 28.44
N LEU A 466 14.58 2.12 28.02
CA LEU A 466 15.25 1.98 26.72
C LEU A 466 14.73 0.77 25.92
N THR A 467 13.52 0.29 26.22
CA THR A 467 12.90 -0.89 25.61
C THR A 467 11.65 -0.51 24.85
N PHE A 468 11.47 -1.04 23.64
CA PHE A 468 10.25 -0.89 22.84
C PHE A 468 9.94 -2.22 22.17
N ALA A 469 8.68 -2.52 21.90
CA ALA A 469 8.33 -3.76 21.22
C ALA A 469 7.06 -3.65 20.38
N GLY A 470 6.99 -4.42 19.30
CA GLY A 470 5.79 -4.49 18.49
C GLY A 470 6.03 -5.17 17.15
N PRO A 471 4.96 -5.33 16.35
CA PRO A 471 5.05 -5.80 14.99
C PRO A 471 5.89 -4.86 14.11
N GLY A 472 6.69 -5.46 13.24
CA GLY A 472 7.55 -4.78 12.30
C GLY A 472 6.87 -4.39 10.99
N GLN A 473 5.55 -4.57 10.85
CA GLN A 473 4.77 -4.16 9.67
C GLN A 473 3.31 -3.88 10.01
N LEU A 474 2.71 -2.93 9.30
CA LEU A 474 1.26 -2.78 9.27
C LEU A 474 0.66 -3.90 8.41
N GLU A 475 -0.11 -4.79 9.03
CA GLU A 475 -0.80 -5.90 8.36
C GLU A 475 -2.33 -5.80 8.49
N ILE A 476 -3.02 -6.75 7.85
CA ILE A 476 -4.46 -6.91 8.02
C ILE A 476 -4.72 -7.21 9.51
N ALA A 477 -5.73 -6.53 10.08
CA ALA A 477 -6.12 -6.77 11.46
C ALA A 477 -6.42 -8.26 11.70
N SER A 478 -5.80 -8.80 12.74
CA SER A 478 -5.88 -10.21 13.12
C SER A 478 -5.82 -10.34 14.65
N PRO A 479 -6.11 -11.52 15.22
CA PRO A 479 -5.96 -11.72 16.66
C PRO A 479 -4.52 -11.50 17.17
N THR A 480 -3.52 -11.62 16.28
CA THR A 480 -2.09 -11.41 16.59
C THR A 480 -1.61 -9.99 16.28
N GLN A 481 -2.43 -9.19 15.58
CA GLN A 481 -2.20 -7.77 15.38
C GLN A 481 -3.55 -7.04 15.33
N PRO A 482 -4.06 -6.56 16.48
CA PRO A 482 -5.29 -5.79 16.52
C PRO A 482 -5.11 -4.41 15.87
N LEU A 483 -6.21 -3.67 15.73
CA LEU A 483 -6.20 -2.35 15.08
C LEU A 483 -5.38 -1.31 15.85
N GLN A 484 -5.35 -1.45 17.19
CA GLN A 484 -4.74 -0.53 18.14
C GLN A 484 -3.24 -0.70 18.28
N GLN A 485 -2.69 -1.85 17.91
CA GLN A 485 -1.29 -2.15 18.15
C GLN A 485 -0.38 -1.30 17.27
N ASP A 486 0.59 -0.66 17.92
CA ASP A 486 1.59 0.18 17.34
C ASP A 486 2.56 -0.66 16.52
N ILE A 487 3.01 -0.08 15.43
CA ILE A 487 4.03 -0.66 14.60
C ILE A 487 5.37 -0.08 15.04
N VAL A 488 6.34 -0.94 15.35
CA VAL A 488 7.64 -0.53 15.86
C VAL A 488 8.73 -0.85 14.83
N ARG A 489 9.62 0.11 14.60
CA ARG A 489 10.81 -0.03 13.75
C ARG A 489 12.06 0.30 14.54
N CYS A 490 13.04 -0.61 14.48
CA CYS A 490 14.40 -0.32 14.86
C CYS A 490 15.01 0.68 13.88
N ILE A 491 15.65 1.74 14.39
CA ILE A 491 16.57 2.58 13.61
C ILE A 491 17.99 2.11 13.93
N PRO A 492 18.67 1.39 13.03
CA PRO A 492 19.96 0.77 13.34
C PRO A 492 21.12 1.75 13.47
N THR A 493 22.25 1.22 13.88
CA THR A 493 23.53 1.93 14.01
C THR A 493 24.30 2.02 12.71
N THR A 494 23.95 1.21 11.72
CA THR A 494 24.61 1.14 10.41
C THR A 494 23.92 2.05 9.39
N GLY A 495 24.67 2.46 8.37
CA GLY A 495 24.10 3.16 7.21
C GLY A 495 23.21 2.25 6.37
N SER A 496 22.50 2.82 5.39
CA SER A 496 21.61 2.07 4.49
C SER A 496 22.33 1.05 3.62
N VAL A 497 23.64 1.21 3.42
CA VAL A 497 24.49 0.30 2.64
C VAL A 497 25.84 0.13 3.33
N GLU A 498 26.29 -1.12 3.44
CA GLU A 498 27.64 -1.51 3.91
C GLU A 498 28.54 -1.80 2.72
N ALA A 499 29.55 -0.97 2.50
CA ALA A 499 30.53 -1.15 1.45
C ALA A 499 31.71 -2.02 1.91
N THR A 500 32.04 -3.04 1.13
CA THR A 500 33.20 -3.90 1.30
C THR A 500 34.14 -3.76 0.10
N SER A 501 35.37 -3.35 0.37
CA SER A 501 36.48 -3.34 -0.58
C SER A 501 37.81 -3.32 0.19
N PRO A 502 38.96 -3.58 -0.46
CA PRO A 502 40.26 -3.44 0.19
C PRO A 502 40.47 -2.02 0.71
N GLN A 503 40.62 -1.88 2.03
CA GLN A 503 40.74 -0.57 2.71
C GLN A 503 42.12 0.08 2.57
N ASN A 504 43.15 -0.72 2.29
CA ASN A 504 44.53 -0.26 2.11
C ASN A 504 45.02 -0.72 0.74
N LEU A 505 44.37 -0.25 -0.31
CA LEU A 505 44.82 -0.54 -1.67
C LEU A 505 46.14 0.24 -1.90
N VAL A 506 47.22 -0.47 -2.20
CA VAL A 506 48.55 0.12 -2.40
C VAL A 506 49.03 -0.20 -3.81
N ASP A 507 49.56 0.79 -4.51
CA ASP A 507 50.18 0.61 -5.83
C ASP A 507 51.60 0.01 -5.74
N ALA A 508 52.22 -0.28 -6.89
CA ALA A 508 53.59 -0.80 -6.93
C ALA A 508 54.66 0.15 -6.38
N TYR A 509 54.33 1.41 -6.14
CA TYR A 509 55.23 2.42 -5.58
C TYR A 509 55.03 2.63 -4.07
N GLY A 510 54.09 1.91 -3.44
CA GLY A 510 53.80 2.06 -2.02
C GLY A 510 52.79 3.17 -1.69
N ASN A 511 52.16 3.80 -2.70
CA ASN A 511 51.17 4.85 -2.49
C ASN A 511 49.81 4.26 -2.16
N LEU A 512 49.14 4.82 -1.14
CA LEU A 512 47.75 4.50 -0.83
C LEU A 512 46.80 5.00 -1.92
N ARG A 513 45.82 4.17 -2.25
CA ARG A 513 44.73 4.45 -3.19
C ARG A 513 43.40 4.39 -2.48
N SER A 514 42.42 5.11 -3.03
CA SER A 514 41.07 5.13 -2.47
C SER A 514 40.42 3.75 -2.53
N PRO A 515 39.55 3.39 -1.57
CA PRO A 515 38.79 2.15 -1.63
C PRO A 515 37.88 2.12 -2.86
N LEU A 516 37.64 0.90 -3.38
CA LEU A 516 36.82 0.70 -4.59
C LEU A 516 35.32 0.64 -4.32
N ALA A 517 34.92 0.63 -3.06
CA ALA A 517 33.52 0.79 -2.67
C ALA A 517 33.48 1.64 -1.40
N THR A 518 32.76 2.76 -1.46
CA THR A 518 32.54 3.65 -0.32
C THR A 518 31.10 4.14 -0.30
N TYR A 519 30.48 4.19 0.87
CA TYR A 519 29.15 4.74 1.05
C TYR A 519 29.25 5.99 1.94
N ASP A 520 28.77 7.12 1.42
CA ASP A 520 28.60 8.34 2.21
C ASP A 520 27.14 8.43 2.70
N PRO A 521 26.88 8.24 4.01
CA PRO A 521 25.53 8.32 4.54
C PRO A 521 24.97 9.75 4.55
N GLY A 522 25.83 10.79 4.60
CA GLY A 522 25.38 12.18 4.60
C GLY A 522 24.76 12.61 3.28
N THR A 523 25.32 12.12 2.17
CA THR A 523 24.79 12.33 0.81
C THR A 523 23.99 11.14 0.27
N ARG A 524 23.90 10.05 1.05
CA ARG A 524 23.27 8.77 0.68
C ARG A 524 23.78 8.24 -0.67
N THR A 525 25.07 8.42 -0.94
CA THR A 525 25.70 8.10 -2.23
C THR A 525 26.71 6.97 -2.07
N LEU A 526 26.54 5.92 -2.87
CA LEU A 526 27.52 4.85 -3.02
C LEU A 526 28.45 5.19 -4.19
N THR A 527 29.75 5.13 -3.96
CA THR A 527 30.77 5.22 -5.00
C THR A 527 31.36 3.84 -5.26
N LEU A 528 31.30 3.39 -6.51
CA LEU A 528 32.00 2.19 -6.98
C LEU A 528 33.16 2.58 -7.89
N GLY A 529 34.33 2.05 -7.59
CA GLY A 529 35.59 2.36 -8.25
C GLY A 529 36.28 3.63 -7.75
N SER A 530 37.52 3.81 -8.15
CA SER A 530 38.37 4.97 -7.85
C SER A 530 39.41 5.23 -8.95
N GLU A 531 39.97 6.44 -8.93
CA GLU A 531 41.08 6.88 -9.77
C GLU A 531 42.42 6.31 -9.30
N GLY A 532 43.31 5.99 -10.25
CA GLY A 532 44.65 5.48 -10.00
C GLY A 532 44.69 4.05 -9.45
N ALA A 533 43.60 3.30 -9.55
CA ALA A 533 43.45 1.97 -8.96
C ALA A 533 43.31 0.89 -10.04
N THR A 534 44.42 0.59 -10.72
CA THR A 534 44.46 -0.38 -11.83
C THR A 534 45.58 -1.40 -11.68
N ILE A 535 45.47 -2.49 -12.44
CA ILE A 535 46.56 -3.47 -12.53
C ILE A 535 47.82 -2.89 -13.18
N TYR A 536 47.70 -1.85 -14.02
CA TYR A 536 48.85 -1.16 -14.62
C TYR A 536 49.66 -0.37 -13.61
N ASN A 537 49.04 0.07 -12.53
CA ASN A 537 49.74 0.68 -11.39
C ASN A 537 50.36 -0.37 -10.47
N GLY A 538 50.36 -1.65 -10.87
CA GLY A 538 50.96 -2.77 -10.15
C GLY A 538 50.13 -3.25 -8.95
N ILE A 539 48.85 -2.90 -8.91
CA ILE A 539 47.89 -3.42 -7.95
C ILE A 539 47.48 -4.84 -8.37
N SER A 540 47.36 -5.75 -7.40
CA SER A 540 46.88 -7.12 -7.66
C SER A 540 45.45 -7.08 -8.21
N ALA A 541 45.19 -7.81 -9.31
CA ALA A 541 43.85 -7.90 -9.89
C ALA A 541 42.82 -8.46 -8.89
N ASN A 542 43.25 -9.36 -8.01
CA ASN A 542 42.44 -9.92 -6.93
C ASN A 542 41.99 -8.89 -5.89
N SER A 543 42.57 -7.69 -5.88
CA SER A 543 42.20 -6.59 -4.99
C SER A 543 41.35 -5.53 -5.68
N LEU A 544 41.04 -5.67 -6.97
CA LEU A 544 40.30 -4.67 -7.75
C LEU A 544 38.78 -4.92 -7.79
N TYR A 545 38.21 -5.25 -6.64
CA TYR A 545 36.77 -5.50 -6.47
C TYR A 545 36.17 -4.53 -5.44
N GLY A 546 34.86 -4.32 -5.56
CA GLY A 546 34.05 -3.64 -4.56
C GLY A 546 32.64 -4.20 -4.55
N CYS A 547 32.04 -4.32 -3.39
CA CYS A 547 30.63 -4.63 -3.25
C CYS A 547 30.01 -3.83 -2.14
N ALA A 548 28.69 -3.65 -2.18
CA ALA A 548 27.97 -2.86 -1.21
C ALA A 548 26.57 -3.42 -1.02
N TRP A 549 26.18 -3.72 0.22
CA TRP A 549 24.94 -4.45 0.50
C TRP A 549 24.08 -3.77 1.55
N THR A 550 22.77 -3.93 1.43
CA THR A 550 21.84 -3.63 2.53
C THR A 550 22.19 -4.47 3.77
N PRO A 551 22.30 -3.87 4.97
CA PRO A 551 22.67 -4.61 6.18
C PRO A 551 21.64 -5.68 6.55
N GLU A 552 20.35 -5.36 6.39
CA GLU A 552 19.26 -6.27 6.71
C GLU A 552 18.89 -7.16 5.53
N VAL A 553 18.43 -8.36 5.85
CA VAL A 553 17.80 -9.27 4.90
C VAL A 553 16.29 -9.08 4.99
N SER A 554 15.62 -8.94 3.85
CA SER A 554 14.17 -9.02 3.80
C SER A 554 13.75 -10.47 3.65
N THR A 555 12.98 -10.99 4.60
CA THR A 555 12.41 -12.35 4.56
C THR A 555 11.11 -12.43 3.77
N ARG A 556 10.78 -11.37 3.03
CA ARG A 556 9.53 -11.22 2.29
C ARG A 556 9.68 -11.83 0.90
N GLY A 557 9.37 -13.13 0.78
CA GLY A 557 9.41 -13.89 -0.47
C GLY A 557 8.39 -13.50 -1.55
N ASN A 558 7.70 -12.37 -1.38
CA ASN A 558 6.66 -11.88 -2.29
C ASN A 558 7.20 -10.98 -3.42
N GLY A 559 8.50 -10.67 -3.41
CA GLY A 559 9.16 -9.84 -4.42
C GLY A 559 9.40 -8.40 -3.97
N PHE A 560 9.98 -7.59 -4.87
CA PHE A 560 10.36 -6.22 -4.56
C PHE A 560 10.30 -5.30 -5.78
N ARG A 561 10.29 -4.00 -5.50
CA ARG A 561 10.45 -2.93 -6.48
C ARG A 561 11.54 -1.99 -6.00
N ALA A 562 12.67 -1.95 -6.70
CA ALA A 562 13.83 -1.15 -6.35
C ALA A 562 14.04 -0.01 -7.36
N TYR A 563 14.52 1.12 -6.87
CA TYR A 563 14.89 2.27 -7.67
C TYR A 563 16.25 2.80 -7.23
N PHE A 564 17.05 3.27 -8.18
CA PHE A 564 18.27 4.04 -7.93
C PHE A 564 18.59 4.90 -9.17
N ALA A 565 19.45 5.89 -8.99
CA ALA A 565 20.07 6.63 -10.09
C ALA A 565 21.58 6.39 -10.08
N PHE A 566 22.21 6.40 -11.26
CA PHE A 566 23.66 6.26 -11.36
C PHE A 566 24.27 7.12 -12.47
N GLN A 567 25.56 7.43 -12.34
CA GLN A 567 26.35 8.13 -13.34
C GLN A 567 27.79 7.60 -13.37
N PHE A 568 28.32 7.34 -14.57
CA PHE A 568 29.75 7.09 -14.76
C PHE A 568 30.47 8.44 -14.84
N MET A 569 31.47 8.62 -13.98
CA MET A 569 32.26 9.85 -13.91
C MET A 569 33.45 9.76 -14.86
N GLY A 570 33.72 10.85 -15.58
CA GLY A 570 34.84 10.96 -16.52
C GLY A 570 36.16 11.26 -15.82
N ILE A 571 36.82 10.21 -15.34
CA ILE A 571 38.15 10.24 -14.71
C ILE A 571 39.13 9.55 -15.66
N ASP A 572 40.05 10.32 -16.25
CA ASP A 572 40.98 9.82 -17.29
C ASP A 572 40.26 9.13 -18.47
N GLY A 573 39.03 9.57 -18.76
CA GLY A 573 38.08 8.93 -19.66
C GLY A 573 36.91 8.28 -18.91
N LEU A 574 35.95 7.69 -19.62
CA LEU A 574 34.94 6.86 -18.96
C LEU A 574 35.49 5.45 -18.76
N GLY A 575 35.32 4.92 -17.54
CA GLY A 575 35.68 3.54 -17.23
C GLY A 575 34.93 2.52 -18.09
N ASN A 576 35.57 1.36 -18.27
CA ASN A 576 35.14 0.34 -19.21
C ASN A 576 34.62 -0.94 -18.55
N ASN A 577 34.60 -1.10 -17.22
CA ASN A 577 34.10 -2.36 -16.66
C ASN A 577 32.57 -2.33 -16.55
N GLY A 578 32.05 -1.48 -15.66
CA GLY A 578 30.65 -1.49 -15.30
C GLY A 578 30.41 -1.90 -13.85
N PHE A 579 29.16 -2.23 -13.55
CA PHE A 579 28.72 -2.68 -12.23
C PHE A 579 27.43 -3.50 -12.36
N VAL A 580 27.02 -4.17 -11.28
CA VAL A 580 25.78 -4.96 -11.22
C VAL A 580 24.97 -4.53 -10.00
N PHE A 581 23.68 -4.23 -10.19
CA PHE A 581 22.71 -4.25 -9.10
C PHE A 581 22.26 -5.69 -8.87
N ALA A 582 22.28 -6.19 -7.64
CA ALA A 582 22.02 -7.59 -7.35
C ALA A 582 21.00 -7.79 -6.23
N ALA A 583 20.11 -8.75 -6.43
CA ALA A 583 19.30 -9.39 -5.40
C ALA A 583 19.85 -10.80 -5.17
N VAL A 584 20.35 -11.06 -3.96
CA VAL A 584 20.97 -12.33 -3.58
C VAL A 584 20.20 -12.99 -2.45
N ASP A 585 20.32 -14.32 -2.35
CA ASP A 585 19.77 -15.06 -1.22
C ASP A 585 20.45 -14.63 0.08
N GLY A 586 19.67 -14.01 0.97
CA GLY A 586 20.20 -13.37 2.18
C GLY A 586 20.68 -14.36 3.25
N GLU A 587 20.30 -15.63 3.18
CA GLU A 587 20.76 -16.67 4.11
C GLU A 587 22.12 -17.24 3.70
N ARG A 588 22.43 -17.17 2.40
CA ARG A 588 23.70 -17.67 1.84
C ARG A 588 24.73 -16.58 1.61
N ASN A 589 24.32 -15.32 1.60
CA ASN A 589 25.17 -14.18 1.25
C ASN A 589 25.20 -13.11 2.35
N GLY A 590 26.37 -12.95 3.00
CA GLY A 590 26.67 -11.89 3.97
C GLY A 590 26.81 -10.49 3.36
N THR A 591 27.12 -9.48 4.16
CA THR A 591 27.38 -8.10 3.67
C THR A 591 28.81 -7.91 3.14
N ASN A 592 29.64 -8.95 3.22
CA ASN A 592 31.03 -8.94 2.78
C ASN A 592 31.28 -9.80 1.53
N VAL A 593 30.23 -10.24 0.81
CA VAL A 593 30.40 -11.10 -0.37
C VAL A 593 30.67 -10.25 -1.61
N CYS A 594 31.86 -10.41 -2.18
CA CYS A 594 32.24 -9.77 -3.44
C CYS A 594 32.85 -10.80 -4.39
N GLY A 595 32.54 -10.68 -5.67
CA GLY A 595 33.12 -11.48 -6.75
C GLY A 595 34.50 -10.98 -7.21
N ALA A 596 34.99 -11.55 -8.31
CA ALA A 596 36.26 -11.22 -8.93
C ALA A 596 36.24 -9.86 -9.67
N ALA A 597 37.43 -9.35 -9.98
CA ALA A 597 37.60 -8.07 -10.65
C ALA A 597 37.42 -8.16 -12.19
N GLY A 598 37.65 -7.06 -12.91
CA GLY A 598 37.53 -7.01 -14.38
C GLY A 598 36.13 -7.38 -14.88
N SER A 599 36.05 -8.21 -15.91
CA SER A 599 34.79 -8.61 -16.57
C SER A 599 33.80 -9.38 -15.68
N HIS A 600 34.23 -9.79 -14.49
CA HIS A 600 33.34 -10.39 -13.50
C HIS A 600 32.44 -9.38 -12.77
N LEU A 601 32.73 -8.07 -12.91
CA LEU A 601 31.97 -6.95 -12.33
C LEU A 601 31.73 -7.05 -10.81
N GLY A 602 32.57 -7.79 -10.09
CA GLY A 602 32.36 -8.12 -8.68
C GLY A 602 31.14 -9.00 -8.41
N TYR A 603 30.43 -9.48 -9.44
CA TYR A 603 29.20 -10.26 -9.32
C TYR A 603 29.45 -11.77 -9.44
N SER A 604 30.40 -12.15 -10.29
CA SER A 604 30.82 -13.53 -10.53
C SER A 604 32.27 -13.74 -10.08
N GLY A 605 32.71 -14.99 -10.04
CA GLY A 605 34.07 -15.41 -9.77
C GLY A 605 34.54 -15.20 -8.32
N ASN A 606 35.76 -15.65 -8.06
CA ASN A 606 36.40 -15.58 -6.75
C ASN A 606 37.62 -14.66 -6.78
N ASN A 607 37.63 -13.62 -5.94
CA ASN A 607 38.77 -12.71 -5.80
C ASN A 607 39.86 -13.22 -4.84
N GLY A 608 39.62 -14.30 -4.09
CA GLY A 608 40.56 -14.88 -3.14
C GLY A 608 40.71 -14.10 -1.81
N VAL A 609 39.92 -13.05 -1.60
CA VAL A 609 39.96 -12.18 -0.41
C VAL A 609 38.64 -12.22 0.37
N THR A 610 37.50 -12.08 -0.33
CA THR A 610 36.15 -12.19 0.24
C THR A 610 35.46 -13.47 -0.23
N PRO A 611 34.40 -13.92 0.47
CA PRO A 611 33.56 -14.98 -0.06
C PRO A 611 32.91 -14.56 -1.39
N PRO A 612 32.82 -15.46 -2.39
CA PRO A 612 32.11 -15.17 -3.64
C PRO A 612 30.60 -15.12 -3.42
N LEU A 613 29.88 -14.45 -4.33
CA LEU A 613 28.42 -14.45 -4.33
C LEU A 613 27.88 -15.84 -4.68
N THR A 614 27.04 -16.39 -3.83
CA THR A 614 26.42 -17.70 -4.04
C THR A 614 24.99 -17.57 -4.54
N PHE A 615 24.58 -18.51 -5.39
CA PHE A 615 23.20 -18.59 -5.90
C PHE A 615 22.19 -18.90 -4.78
N PRO A 616 20.87 -18.75 -5.01
CA PRO A 616 20.25 -18.07 -6.14
C PRO A 616 20.50 -16.56 -6.06
N LYS A 617 20.64 -15.93 -7.23
CA LYS A 617 20.86 -14.49 -7.37
C LYS A 617 20.33 -13.98 -8.71
N ILE A 618 19.86 -12.74 -8.73
CA ILE A 618 19.40 -12.02 -9.92
C ILE A 618 20.15 -10.69 -9.95
N GLY A 619 20.88 -10.43 -11.02
CA GLY A 619 21.62 -9.21 -11.27
C GLY A 619 21.05 -8.41 -12.44
N ILE A 620 21.24 -7.10 -12.41
CA ILE A 620 21.09 -6.22 -13.56
C ILE A 620 22.46 -5.58 -13.80
N GLU A 621 23.13 -5.99 -14.86
CA GLU A 621 24.45 -5.45 -15.20
C GLU A 621 24.36 -4.19 -16.08
N PHE A 622 25.38 -3.36 -15.93
CA PHE A 622 25.60 -2.15 -16.72
C PHE A 622 27.03 -2.22 -17.26
N ASP A 623 27.19 -2.97 -18.34
CA ASP A 623 28.49 -3.34 -18.90
C ASP A 623 28.97 -2.27 -19.89
N ARG A 624 30.22 -1.84 -19.68
CA ARG A 624 30.89 -0.80 -20.44
C ARG A 624 32.00 -1.38 -21.33
N GLN A 625 32.18 -2.69 -21.40
CA GLN A 625 33.16 -3.30 -22.28
C GLN A 625 32.75 -4.69 -22.71
N ARG A 626 32.58 -4.82 -24.01
CA ARG A 626 32.50 -6.11 -24.65
C ARG A 626 33.75 -6.98 -24.41
N ASN A 627 33.57 -8.12 -23.77
CA ASN A 627 34.52 -9.21 -23.58
C ASN A 627 34.00 -10.49 -24.27
N SER A 628 34.33 -10.60 -25.57
CA SER A 628 33.86 -11.69 -26.43
C SER A 628 34.39 -13.07 -26.06
N GLY A 629 33.55 -14.10 -26.28
CA GLY A 629 33.87 -15.49 -25.97
C GLY A 629 33.87 -15.75 -24.47
N PHE A 630 33.91 -17.02 -24.07
CA PHE A 630 34.04 -17.43 -22.67
C PHE A 630 35.36 -18.16 -22.47
N SER A 631 36.06 -17.86 -21.39
CA SER A 631 37.28 -18.57 -21.01
C SER A 631 37.38 -18.71 -19.50
N GLU A 632 37.18 -19.93 -19.01
CA GLU A 632 37.49 -20.27 -17.62
C GLU A 632 38.98 -20.42 -17.35
N SER A 633 39.85 -20.51 -18.35
CA SER A 633 41.30 -20.67 -18.12
C SER A 633 42.07 -19.36 -18.12
N ALA A 634 41.40 -18.27 -18.48
CA ALA A 634 41.99 -16.94 -18.54
C ALA A 634 42.31 -16.40 -17.13
N ASP A 635 43.56 -16.00 -16.94
CA ASP A 635 44.01 -15.30 -15.73
C ASP A 635 43.48 -13.85 -15.77
N ILE A 636 42.75 -13.48 -14.73
CA ILE A 636 42.24 -12.13 -14.51
C ILE A 636 43.36 -11.07 -14.51
N THR A 637 44.58 -11.43 -14.13
CA THR A 637 45.75 -10.56 -14.13
C THR A 637 46.28 -10.25 -15.55
N VAL A 638 46.02 -11.10 -16.55
CA VAL A 638 46.66 -10.99 -17.88
C VAL A 638 45.65 -10.92 -19.03
N SER A 639 44.68 -11.84 -19.13
CA SER A 639 43.88 -11.98 -20.36
C SER A 639 42.43 -11.48 -20.29
N ASN A 640 41.91 -11.13 -19.11
CA ASN A 640 40.47 -10.92 -18.83
C ASN A 640 39.65 -12.15 -19.25
N PRO A 641 39.01 -12.86 -18.32
CA PRO A 641 38.14 -13.94 -18.73
C PRO A 641 36.97 -13.36 -19.54
N GLY A 642 36.75 -13.87 -20.75
CA GLY A 642 35.63 -13.43 -21.58
C GLY A 642 34.28 -13.81 -20.96
N ARG A 643 33.24 -13.03 -21.22
CA ARG A 643 31.87 -13.20 -20.68
C ARG A 643 30.84 -13.56 -21.73
N ASN A 644 31.32 -13.83 -22.95
CA ASN A 644 30.51 -14.06 -24.13
C ASN A 644 29.62 -12.86 -24.50
N ASP A 645 30.13 -11.64 -24.28
CA ASP A 645 29.33 -10.43 -24.47
C ASP A 645 28.89 -10.25 -25.92
N PRO A 646 27.59 -10.02 -26.14
CA PRO A 646 27.02 -9.98 -27.47
C PRO A 646 27.42 -8.73 -28.26
N THR A 647 27.34 -8.82 -29.58
CA THR A 647 27.43 -7.67 -30.51
C THR A 647 26.06 -7.40 -31.09
N GLY A 648 25.64 -6.15 -31.21
CA GLY A 648 24.35 -5.87 -31.84
C GLY A 648 23.91 -4.41 -31.93
N GLY A 649 24.72 -3.44 -31.51
CA GLY A 649 24.40 -2.01 -31.57
C GLY A 649 25.46 -1.15 -32.26
N GLU A 650 25.25 0.16 -32.23
CA GLU A 650 26.26 1.17 -32.60
C GLU A 650 27.44 1.20 -31.59
N TYR A 651 27.21 0.69 -30.39
CA TYR A 651 28.15 0.65 -29.27
C TYR A 651 28.26 -0.76 -28.68
N ASP A 652 29.44 -1.06 -28.13
CA ASP A 652 29.77 -2.33 -27.45
C ASP A 652 29.39 -2.31 -25.95
N TYR A 653 28.37 -1.53 -25.59
CA TYR A 653 27.87 -1.37 -24.21
C TYR A 653 26.45 -1.91 -24.09
N HIS A 654 26.18 -2.64 -23.01
CA HIS A 654 24.87 -3.24 -22.81
C HIS A 654 24.46 -3.27 -21.34
N SER A 655 23.18 -3.52 -21.14
CA SER A 655 22.64 -3.93 -19.86
C SER A 655 21.90 -5.24 -20.04
N ALA A 656 21.96 -6.09 -19.03
CA ALA A 656 21.29 -7.36 -19.05
C ALA A 656 20.84 -7.81 -17.67
N ILE A 657 19.81 -8.65 -17.66
CA ILE A 657 19.47 -9.47 -16.49
C ILE A 657 20.48 -10.62 -16.46
N VAL A 658 21.14 -10.85 -15.34
CA VAL A 658 22.12 -11.94 -15.18
C VAL A 658 21.79 -12.80 -13.96
N TYR A 659 22.18 -14.07 -13.98
CA TYR A 659 21.88 -15.08 -12.97
C TYR A 659 23.17 -15.70 -12.44
N TRP A 660 23.25 -17.01 -12.22
CA TRP A 660 24.44 -17.70 -11.71
C TRP A 660 24.94 -18.81 -12.65
N GLY A 661 24.54 -18.78 -13.92
CA GLY A 661 25.02 -19.76 -14.89
C GLY A 661 24.77 -21.19 -14.40
N HIS A 662 25.83 -21.97 -14.25
CA HIS A 662 25.75 -23.34 -13.77
C HIS A 662 25.86 -23.45 -12.24
N GLU A 663 25.14 -24.40 -11.64
CA GLU A 663 25.30 -24.71 -10.20
C GLU A 663 26.46 -25.69 -9.92
N GLN A 664 26.87 -26.44 -10.94
CA GLN A 664 27.88 -27.50 -10.88
C GLN A 664 28.71 -27.53 -12.15
N ALA A 665 29.88 -28.16 -12.11
CA ALA A 665 30.71 -28.34 -13.29
C ALA A 665 29.92 -29.05 -14.41
N ASN A 666 30.05 -28.55 -15.62
CA ASN A 666 29.31 -29.01 -16.79
C ASN A 666 30.26 -29.23 -17.97
N VAL A 667 30.28 -30.47 -18.48
CA VAL A 667 31.16 -30.86 -19.58
C VAL A 667 30.70 -30.34 -20.94
N THR A 668 29.40 -30.13 -21.14
CA THR A 668 28.82 -29.65 -22.41
C THR A 668 29.24 -28.22 -22.70
N ASP A 669 29.18 -27.36 -21.68
CA ASP A 669 29.57 -25.95 -21.79
C ASP A 669 31.03 -25.70 -21.37
N SER A 670 31.79 -26.77 -21.10
CA SER A 670 33.19 -26.71 -20.64
C SER A 670 33.37 -25.87 -19.37
N VAL A 671 32.40 -25.96 -18.46
CA VAL A 671 32.40 -25.28 -17.16
C VAL A 671 32.98 -26.21 -16.10
N THR A 672 34.07 -25.79 -15.47
CA THR A 672 34.79 -26.47 -14.39
C THR A 672 34.72 -25.69 -13.10
N ARG A 673 34.48 -24.37 -13.17
CA ARG A 673 34.38 -23.46 -12.04
C ARG A 673 33.05 -22.70 -12.15
N PRO A 674 31.94 -23.25 -11.63
CA PRO A 674 30.61 -22.69 -11.85
C PRO A 674 30.47 -21.26 -11.32
N GLN A 675 31.16 -20.91 -10.23
CA GLN A 675 31.16 -19.52 -9.75
C GLN A 675 31.72 -18.52 -10.78
N ASP A 676 32.51 -18.95 -11.77
CA ASP A 676 33.10 -18.06 -12.76
C ASP A 676 32.17 -17.80 -13.95
N ASP A 677 31.03 -18.49 -14.08
CA ASP A 677 30.14 -18.37 -15.24
C ASP A 677 28.82 -17.62 -14.98
N ASP A 678 28.66 -17.05 -13.78
CA ASP A 678 27.41 -16.43 -13.34
C ASP A 678 26.87 -15.33 -14.27
N ASN A 679 27.75 -14.51 -14.87
CA ASN A 679 27.39 -13.44 -15.82
C ASN A 679 27.82 -13.75 -17.26
N VAL A 680 27.92 -15.03 -17.63
CA VAL A 680 28.27 -15.41 -19.01
C VAL A 680 27.01 -15.50 -19.85
N HIS A 681 26.90 -14.70 -20.90
CA HIS A 681 25.71 -14.67 -21.75
C HIS A 681 25.46 -15.98 -22.49
N GLY A 682 24.19 -16.41 -22.49
CA GLY A 682 23.75 -17.64 -23.13
C GLY A 682 24.04 -18.92 -22.34
N PHE A 683 24.63 -18.81 -21.15
CA PHE A 683 24.90 -19.96 -20.27
C PHE A 683 23.88 -20.05 -19.13
N PRO A 684 23.46 -21.27 -18.72
CA PRO A 684 23.75 -22.56 -19.35
C PRO A 684 23.13 -22.64 -20.75
N THR A 685 23.79 -23.33 -21.69
CA THR A 685 23.22 -23.51 -23.04
C THR A 685 22.03 -24.46 -23.01
N THR A 686 21.15 -24.40 -24.01
CA THR A 686 19.98 -25.28 -24.12
C THR A 686 20.37 -26.77 -24.06
N GLY A 687 21.54 -27.14 -24.58
CA GLY A 687 22.07 -28.51 -24.51
C GLY A 687 22.38 -28.94 -23.07
N SER A 688 22.97 -28.04 -22.28
CA SER A 688 23.25 -28.28 -20.86
C SER A 688 21.96 -28.37 -20.04
N GLN A 689 21.01 -27.48 -20.30
CA GLN A 689 19.74 -27.44 -19.55
C GLN A 689 18.89 -28.69 -19.78
N GLY A 690 18.82 -29.21 -21.01
CA GLY A 690 17.97 -30.37 -21.34
C GLY A 690 18.33 -31.67 -20.62
N SER A 691 19.50 -31.74 -19.99
CA SER A 691 19.97 -32.90 -19.22
C SER A 691 19.74 -32.80 -17.72
N SER A 692 19.41 -31.61 -17.20
CA SER A 692 19.19 -31.39 -15.77
C SER A 692 17.70 -31.49 -15.41
N PRO A 693 17.32 -32.25 -14.37
CA PRO A 693 15.94 -32.24 -13.86
C PRO A 693 15.58 -30.92 -13.15
N ARG A 694 16.60 -30.13 -12.78
CA ARG A 694 16.49 -28.83 -12.08
C ARG A 694 17.44 -27.86 -12.77
N PRO A 695 17.13 -27.42 -14.02
CA PRO A 695 18.02 -26.54 -14.75
C PRO A 695 18.13 -25.18 -14.06
N ALA A 696 19.35 -24.65 -14.00
CA ALA A 696 19.59 -23.28 -13.59
C ALA A 696 19.09 -22.30 -14.68
N PRO A 697 18.69 -21.08 -14.30
CA PRO A 697 18.26 -20.07 -15.26
C PRO A 697 19.39 -19.68 -16.21
N GLN A 698 19.05 -19.53 -17.49
CA GLN A 698 20.00 -19.14 -18.53
C GLN A 698 20.15 -17.61 -18.55
N ASN A 699 21.39 -17.14 -18.55
CA ASN A 699 21.72 -15.75 -18.85
C ASN A 699 21.28 -15.39 -20.27
N PRO A 700 20.63 -14.24 -20.48
CA PRO A 700 20.09 -13.84 -21.77
C PRO A 700 21.19 -13.74 -22.83
N GLY A 701 20.93 -14.29 -24.02
CA GLY A 701 21.76 -14.09 -25.21
C GLY A 701 21.41 -12.81 -25.97
N ALA A 702 22.14 -12.54 -27.06
CA ALA A 702 22.08 -11.31 -27.85
C ALA A 702 20.67 -10.88 -28.33
N SER A 703 19.78 -11.85 -28.56
CA SER A 703 18.42 -11.62 -29.09
C SER A 703 17.33 -11.71 -28.01
N SER A 704 17.71 -11.85 -26.74
CA SER A 704 16.76 -11.99 -25.62
C SER A 704 16.24 -10.62 -25.18
N PRO A 705 14.95 -10.50 -24.79
CA PRO A 705 14.43 -9.30 -24.15
C PRO A 705 15.10 -8.99 -22.80
N GLY A 706 15.85 -9.93 -22.22
CA GLY A 706 16.64 -9.71 -21.02
C GLY A 706 17.94 -8.94 -21.24
N LEU A 707 18.23 -8.52 -22.48
CA LEU A 707 19.44 -7.77 -22.85
C LEU A 707 19.11 -6.58 -23.77
N ALA A 708 19.72 -5.43 -23.50
CA ALA A 708 19.58 -4.25 -24.34
C ALA A 708 20.90 -3.49 -24.46
N PHE A 709 21.24 -3.06 -25.68
CA PHE A 709 22.36 -2.15 -25.90
C PHE A 709 21.98 -0.75 -25.43
N LYS A 710 22.80 -0.15 -24.57
CA LYS A 710 22.57 1.17 -23.99
C LYS A 710 23.83 2.01 -24.11
N ASP A 711 23.67 3.20 -24.64
CA ASP A 711 24.79 4.12 -24.78
C ASP A 711 25.10 4.78 -23.44
N TYR A 712 26.28 4.50 -22.90
CA TYR A 712 26.79 5.03 -21.64
C TYR A 712 27.99 5.99 -21.83
N ARG A 713 28.21 6.50 -23.05
CA ARG A 713 29.32 7.42 -23.36
C ARG A 713 29.19 8.79 -22.69
N ALA A 714 30.24 9.59 -22.85
CA ALA A 714 30.33 10.90 -22.25
C ALA A 714 29.30 11.84 -22.89
N LYS A 715 28.72 12.73 -22.10
CA LYS A 715 27.74 13.69 -22.60
C LYS A 715 28.35 14.63 -23.66
N SER A 716 29.64 14.93 -23.54
CA SER A 716 30.43 15.68 -24.53
C SER A 716 30.30 15.13 -25.95
N ASP A 717 30.09 13.81 -26.11
CA ASP A 717 30.04 13.14 -27.40
C ASP A 717 28.73 13.40 -28.17
N PHE A 718 27.70 13.96 -27.50
CA PHE A 718 26.37 14.21 -28.09
C PHE A 718 26.09 15.69 -28.32
N ASP A 719 26.34 16.52 -27.30
CA ASP A 719 25.85 17.90 -27.28
C ASP A 719 26.98 18.94 -27.40
N GLY A 720 28.24 18.50 -27.55
CA GLY A 720 29.41 19.39 -27.48
C GLY A 720 29.66 19.99 -26.09
N ASP A 721 29.08 19.38 -25.05
CA ASP A 721 29.28 19.71 -23.64
C ASP A 721 30.77 19.50 -23.26
N SER A 722 31.30 20.31 -22.35
CA SER A 722 32.66 20.16 -21.83
C SER A 722 32.77 19.07 -20.74
N GLN A 723 31.65 18.50 -20.30
CA GLN A 723 31.61 17.47 -19.25
C GLN A 723 31.98 16.09 -19.78
N SER A 724 32.98 15.46 -19.14
CA SER A 724 33.48 14.11 -19.45
C SER A 724 32.63 12.98 -18.83
N ASP A 725 31.62 13.32 -18.02
CA ASP A 725 30.74 12.35 -17.36
C ASP A 725 29.68 11.78 -18.34
N SER A 726 29.16 10.60 -18.04
CA SER A 726 27.98 10.07 -18.73
C SER A 726 26.73 10.89 -18.38
N TRP A 727 25.60 10.60 -19.03
CA TRP A 727 24.29 11.03 -18.54
C TRP A 727 24.03 10.47 -17.13
N LEU A 728 23.16 11.14 -16.36
CA LEU A 728 22.52 10.52 -15.20
C LEU A 728 21.47 9.53 -15.70
N TYR A 729 21.52 8.29 -15.20
CA TYR A 729 20.55 7.25 -15.54
C TYR A 729 19.70 6.92 -14.33
N HIS A 730 18.42 6.71 -14.57
CA HIS A 730 17.45 6.24 -13.60
C HIS A 730 17.13 4.78 -13.88
N VAL A 731 17.12 3.97 -12.84
CA VAL A 731 16.85 2.53 -12.94
C VAL A 731 15.71 2.17 -12.01
N ARG A 732 14.75 1.42 -12.55
CA ARG A 732 13.70 0.76 -11.79
C ARG A 732 13.77 -0.73 -12.07
N VAL A 733 13.86 -1.55 -11.04
CA VAL A 733 13.83 -3.02 -11.12
C VAL A 733 12.60 -3.53 -10.37
N GLU A 734 11.80 -4.36 -11.02
CA GLU A 734 10.66 -5.06 -10.42
C GLU A 734 10.86 -6.57 -10.55
N VAL A 735 10.82 -7.27 -9.41
CA VAL A 735 10.92 -8.73 -9.35
C VAL A 735 9.67 -9.27 -8.71
N THR A 736 8.90 -10.04 -9.47
CA THR A 736 7.63 -10.66 -9.04
C THR A 736 7.77 -12.18 -9.03
N PRO A 737 7.87 -12.82 -7.86
CA PRO A 737 7.89 -14.27 -7.72
C PRO A 737 6.47 -14.87 -7.78
N THR A 738 6.36 -16.05 -8.39
CA THR A 738 5.18 -16.92 -8.32
C THR A 738 5.65 -18.31 -7.90
N ARG A 739 5.26 -18.72 -6.70
CA ARG A 739 5.69 -20.01 -6.14
C ARG A 739 4.89 -21.16 -6.73
N ASN A 740 5.59 -22.22 -7.14
CA ASN A 740 5.02 -23.49 -7.57
C ASN A 740 5.49 -24.60 -6.63
N ILE A 741 4.60 -25.05 -5.74
CA ILE A 741 4.89 -26.08 -4.74
C ILE A 741 4.49 -27.44 -5.30
N ASN A 742 5.45 -28.36 -5.40
CA ASN A 742 5.19 -29.73 -5.78
C ASN A 742 5.10 -30.61 -4.52
N ALA A 743 3.86 -30.89 -4.09
CA ALA A 743 3.59 -31.59 -2.84
C ALA A 743 4.03 -33.07 -2.82
N SER A 744 4.18 -33.72 -3.99
CA SER A 744 4.63 -35.12 -4.06
C SER A 744 6.13 -35.29 -4.28
N THR A 745 6.81 -34.24 -4.75
CA THR A 745 8.25 -34.24 -5.06
C THR A 745 8.82 -32.86 -4.75
N ALA A 746 9.21 -32.64 -3.49
CA ALA A 746 9.66 -31.34 -3.02
C ALA A 746 10.86 -30.81 -3.80
N GLU A 747 11.73 -31.71 -4.28
CA GLU A 747 12.89 -31.43 -5.13
C GLU A 747 12.54 -30.73 -6.46
N LEU A 748 11.28 -30.80 -6.91
CA LEU A 748 10.79 -30.13 -8.12
C LEU A 748 10.02 -28.84 -7.82
N SER A 749 9.90 -28.46 -6.55
CA SER A 749 9.33 -27.16 -6.17
C SER A 749 10.24 -26.04 -6.68
N ASN A 750 9.61 -24.99 -7.19
CA ASN A 750 10.32 -23.89 -7.83
C ASN A 750 9.54 -22.59 -7.68
N THR A 751 10.20 -21.49 -8.00
CA THR A 751 9.61 -20.16 -8.06
C THR A 751 9.90 -19.58 -9.44
N THR A 752 8.86 -19.14 -10.12
CA THR A 752 9.00 -18.36 -11.35
C THR A 752 9.18 -16.90 -10.97
N PHE A 753 10.30 -16.30 -11.36
CA PHE A 753 10.60 -14.88 -11.17
C PHE A 753 10.40 -14.14 -12.48
N ILE A 754 9.49 -13.18 -12.48
CA ILE A 754 9.35 -12.20 -13.57
C ILE A 754 10.18 -10.98 -13.18
N THR A 755 11.20 -10.67 -13.96
CA THR A 755 12.10 -9.53 -13.75
C THR A 755 11.91 -8.53 -14.87
N HIS A 756 11.56 -7.30 -14.51
CA HIS A 756 11.50 -6.17 -15.42
C HIS A 756 12.44 -5.07 -14.94
N ALA A 757 13.20 -4.47 -15.86
CA ALA A 757 14.01 -3.29 -15.57
C ALA A 757 13.75 -2.17 -16.59
N TRP A 758 13.57 -0.94 -16.12
CA TRP A 758 13.53 0.27 -16.92
C TRP A 758 14.81 1.06 -16.68
N ILE A 759 15.49 1.44 -17.75
CA ILE A 759 16.75 2.19 -17.71
C ILE A 759 16.58 3.43 -18.60
N GLU A 760 16.45 4.58 -17.95
CA GLU A 760 16.08 5.84 -18.60
C GLU A 760 17.13 6.92 -18.35
N ARG A 761 17.44 7.72 -19.38
CA ARG A 761 18.36 8.86 -19.24
C ARG A 761 17.63 10.05 -18.64
N ASP A 762 18.29 10.80 -17.78
CA ASP A 762 17.76 12.07 -17.29
C ASP A 762 17.78 13.12 -18.42
N THR A 763 16.58 13.47 -18.89
CA THR A 763 16.34 14.45 -19.94
C THR A 763 15.02 15.18 -19.62
N PRO A 764 14.80 16.40 -20.16
CA PRO A 764 13.53 17.09 -19.96
C PRO A 764 12.29 16.29 -20.42
N THR A 765 12.46 15.37 -21.39
CA THR A 765 11.37 14.53 -21.91
C THR A 765 11.08 13.27 -21.09
N SER A 766 12.01 12.84 -20.22
CA SER A 766 11.86 11.63 -19.41
C SER A 766 11.33 11.89 -18.00
N ALA A 767 11.07 13.15 -17.62
CA ALA A 767 10.62 13.52 -16.27
C ALA A 767 9.41 12.72 -15.77
N ASN A 768 8.39 12.51 -16.63
CA ASN A 768 7.17 11.79 -16.24
C ASN A 768 7.41 10.29 -15.99
N ILE A 769 8.21 9.63 -16.84
CA ILE A 769 8.56 8.21 -16.64
C ILE A 769 9.49 8.05 -15.44
N ILE A 770 10.42 8.98 -15.21
CA ILE A 770 11.31 8.98 -14.04
C ILE A 770 10.50 9.12 -12.75
N ALA A 771 9.51 10.02 -12.72
CA ALA A 771 8.61 10.15 -11.58
C ALA A 771 7.82 8.85 -11.30
N ALA A 772 7.36 8.15 -12.34
CA ALA A 772 6.75 6.84 -12.19
C ALA A 772 7.75 5.79 -11.68
N MET A 773 8.98 5.77 -12.21
CA MET A 773 10.04 4.85 -11.79
C MET A 773 10.46 5.04 -10.32
N GLN A 774 10.44 6.26 -9.81
CA GLN A 774 10.71 6.59 -8.41
C GLN A 774 9.64 6.04 -7.44
N ASN A 775 8.40 5.88 -7.91
CA ASN A 775 7.32 5.35 -7.10
C ASN A 775 7.39 3.83 -7.00
N THR A 776 8.02 3.30 -5.95
CA THR A 776 8.18 1.85 -5.68
C THR A 776 6.95 1.18 -5.09
N THR A 777 5.91 1.94 -4.77
CA THR A 777 4.71 1.39 -4.11
C THR A 777 3.76 0.68 -5.07
N ARG A 778 3.81 0.98 -6.38
CA ARG A 778 3.00 0.34 -7.42
C ARG A 778 3.86 -0.12 -8.58
N ALA A 779 3.33 -1.04 -9.38
CA ALA A 779 4.02 -1.57 -10.56
C ALA A 779 4.05 -0.52 -11.69
N MET A 780 5.10 -0.54 -12.51
CA MET A 780 5.19 0.33 -13.69
C MET A 780 4.04 0.12 -14.68
N SER A 781 3.48 -1.10 -14.77
CA SER A 781 2.30 -1.39 -15.59
C SER A 781 1.04 -0.63 -15.16
N GLN A 782 0.98 -0.17 -13.91
CA GLN A 782 -0.09 0.70 -13.41
C GLN A 782 0.29 2.18 -13.50
N LEU A 783 1.53 2.52 -13.15
CA LEU A 783 1.98 3.92 -13.05
C LEU A 783 2.22 4.56 -14.42
N TYR A 784 2.72 3.78 -15.37
CA TYR A 784 3.02 4.24 -16.73
C TYR A 784 2.79 3.10 -17.74
N PRO A 785 1.53 2.74 -18.02
CA PRO A 785 1.19 1.53 -18.78
C PRO A 785 1.78 1.46 -20.21
N SER A 786 2.14 2.61 -20.79
CA SER A 786 2.75 2.69 -22.11
C SER A 786 4.26 2.45 -22.12
N ALA A 787 4.93 2.39 -20.96
CA ALA A 787 6.37 2.16 -20.88
C ALA A 787 6.68 0.65 -20.86
N ALA A 788 7.13 0.14 -22.01
CA ALA A 788 7.74 -1.18 -22.06
C ALA A 788 9.03 -1.22 -21.21
N PRO A 789 9.31 -2.32 -20.50
CA PRO A 789 10.57 -2.48 -19.80
C PRO A 789 11.73 -2.47 -20.81
N THR A 790 12.87 -1.92 -20.38
CA THR A 790 14.12 -2.00 -21.15
C THR A 790 14.64 -3.43 -21.17
N LEU A 791 14.58 -4.12 -20.03
CA LEU A 791 14.96 -5.52 -19.88
C LEU A 791 13.78 -6.30 -19.31
N SER A 792 13.49 -7.47 -19.86
CA SER A 792 12.43 -8.34 -19.39
C SER A 792 12.86 -9.79 -19.50
N ASP A 793 12.67 -10.54 -18.41
CA ASP A 793 12.90 -11.99 -18.42
C ASP A 793 11.97 -12.71 -17.43
N THR A 794 11.74 -13.99 -17.68
CA THR A 794 10.98 -14.88 -16.81
C THR A 794 11.78 -16.15 -16.57
N ALA A 795 12.34 -16.27 -15.36
CA ALA A 795 13.19 -17.38 -14.97
C ALA A 795 12.47 -18.32 -13.99
N THR A 796 12.57 -19.62 -14.23
CA THR A 796 12.18 -20.63 -13.24
C THR A 796 13.41 -20.99 -12.42
N VAL A 797 13.29 -20.81 -11.10
CA VAL A 797 14.36 -21.12 -10.15
C VAL A 797 13.88 -22.20 -9.20
N TYR A 798 14.56 -23.34 -9.20
CA TYR A 798 14.24 -24.45 -8.30
C TYR A 798 14.67 -24.13 -6.87
N ASP A 799 13.94 -24.70 -5.90
CA ASP A 799 14.27 -24.60 -4.48
C ASP A 799 15.69 -25.11 -4.23
N VAL A 800 16.41 -24.49 -3.30
CA VAL A 800 17.81 -24.77 -3.03
C VAL A 800 17.94 -26.05 -2.19
N ALA A 801 18.78 -26.97 -2.65
CA ALA A 801 19.10 -28.18 -1.92
C ALA A 801 19.97 -27.87 -0.70
N GLY A 802 19.58 -28.39 0.46
CA GLY A 802 20.23 -28.21 1.75
C GLY A 802 20.79 -29.51 2.31
N SER A 803 20.64 -29.70 3.64
CA SER A 803 21.09 -30.90 4.34
C SER A 803 20.22 -32.12 4.05
N ALA A 804 20.69 -33.31 4.42
CA ALA A 804 19.85 -34.52 4.42
C ALA A 804 18.66 -34.37 5.38
N CYS A 805 17.54 -35.03 5.10
CA CYS A 805 16.32 -34.90 5.91
C CYS A 805 16.46 -35.42 7.33
N GLY A 806 17.22 -36.50 7.55
CA GLY A 806 17.40 -37.07 8.89
C GLY A 806 16.04 -37.37 9.57
N THR A 807 15.80 -36.76 10.74
CA THR A 807 14.51 -36.86 11.47
C THR A 807 13.51 -35.76 11.12
N GLY A 808 13.88 -34.81 10.25
CA GLY A 808 13.09 -33.66 9.84
C GLY A 808 13.96 -32.54 9.30
N CYS A 809 13.39 -31.71 8.43
CA CYS A 809 14.10 -30.57 7.86
C CYS A 809 14.09 -29.34 8.78
N PRO A 810 15.07 -28.43 8.62
CA PRO A 810 15.02 -27.11 9.24
C PRO A 810 13.71 -26.38 8.95
N ALA A 811 13.34 -25.43 9.81
CA ALA A 811 12.13 -24.64 9.63
C ALA A 811 12.08 -24.00 8.24
N ASN A 812 10.91 -24.08 7.59
CA ASN A 812 10.64 -23.59 6.23
C ASN A 812 11.37 -24.34 5.10
N GLN A 813 11.86 -25.55 5.38
CA GLN A 813 12.36 -26.47 4.36
C GLN A 813 11.48 -27.71 4.29
N THR A 814 11.41 -28.32 3.10
CA THR A 814 10.61 -29.53 2.86
C THR A 814 11.53 -30.67 2.46
N CYS A 815 11.32 -31.85 3.04
CA CYS A 815 12.07 -33.05 2.66
C CYS A 815 11.60 -33.57 1.30
N GLY A 816 12.53 -33.72 0.35
CA GLY A 816 12.31 -34.36 -0.93
C GLY A 816 12.33 -35.89 -0.85
N THR A 817 11.92 -36.54 -1.94
CA THR A 817 11.90 -38.02 -2.00
C THR A 817 13.30 -38.62 -2.08
N ASP A 818 14.29 -37.79 -2.40
CA ASP A 818 15.72 -38.05 -2.45
C ASP A 818 16.44 -37.90 -1.09
N ASN A 819 15.69 -37.70 0.00
CA ASN A 819 16.21 -37.49 1.35
C ASN A 819 17.03 -36.20 1.51
N VAL A 820 16.74 -35.16 0.72
CA VAL A 820 17.34 -33.82 0.83
C VAL A 820 16.30 -32.78 1.26
N CYS A 821 16.68 -31.84 2.12
CA CYS A 821 15.84 -30.71 2.49
C CYS A 821 15.93 -29.59 1.45
N TYR A 822 14.78 -29.07 1.03
CA TYR A 822 14.68 -28.02 0.03
C TYR A 822 14.17 -26.72 0.64
N SER A 823 14.93 -25.65 0.46
CA SER A 823 14.57 -24.29 0.88
C SER A 823 14.04 -23.50 -0.31
N PRO A 824 12.94 -22.74 -0.17
CA PRO A 824 12.50 -21.86 -1.24
C PRO A 824 13.61 -20.92 -1.71
N ALA A 825 13.83 -20.85 -3.02
CA ALA A 825 14.82 -19.97 -3.60
C ALA A 825 14.47 -18.49 -3.38
N LEU A 826 15.46 -17.67 -2.98
CA LEU A 826 15.28 -16.24 -2.70
C LEU A 826 14.12 -15.96 -1.72
N ARG A 827 13.88 -16.88 -0.77
CA ARG A 827 12.90 -16.66 0.31
C ARG A 827 13.25 -15.46 1.17
N SER A 828 14.55 -15.20 1.28
CA SER A 828 15.13 -14.06 1.92
C SER A 828 16.03 -13.37 0.91
N VAL A 829 15.90 -12.05 0.79
CA VAL A 829 16.57 -11.27 -0.24
C VAL A 829 17.38 -10.17 0.40
N ARG A 830 18.63 -10.06 -0.02
CA ARG A 830 19.51 -8.92 0.24
C ARG A 830 19.77 -8.20 -1.08
N LEU A 831 19.62 -6.89 -1.06
CA LEU A 831 19.87 -6.02 -2.22
C LEU A 831 21.22 -5.35 -2.08
N GLY A 832 21.89 -5.12 -3.20
CA GLY A 832 23.17 -4.42 -3.22
C GLY A 832 23.72 -4.19 -4.61
N PHE A 833 24.98 -3.81 -4.64
CA PHE A 833 25.71 -3.48 -5.84
C PHE A 833 27.10 -4.11 -5.80
N THR A 834 27.58 -4.55 -6.95
CA THR A 834 28.95 -5.02 -7.12
C THR A 834 29.62 -4.27 -8.26
N GLY A 835 30.91 -4.06 -8.14
CA GLY A 835 31.71 -3.42 -9.18
C GLY A 835 33.15 -3.89 -9.11
N SER A 836 33.89 -3.56 -10.17
CA SER A 836 35.29 -3.92 -10.27
C SER A 836 36.04 -2.95 -11.16
N GLN A 837 37.37 -3.03 -11.10
CA GLN A 837 38.28 -2.36 -12.02
C GLN A 837 39.29 -3.34 -12.60
N ARG A 838 40.00 -2.88 -13.64
CA ARG A 838 41.11 -3.63 -14.23
C ARG A 838 42.20 -2.73 -14.76
N THR A 839 42.26 -2.53 -16.08
CA THR A 839 43.30 -1.75 -16.78
C THR A 839 42.97 -0.27 -16.89
N GLN A 840 41.73 0.10 -16.62
CA GLN A 840 41.24 1.48 -16.69
C GLN A 840 40.56 1.82 -15.37
N ASP A 841 40.68 3.10 -15.01
CA ASP A 841 39.97 3.63 -13.87
C ASP A 841 38.48 3.71 -14.15
N GLN A 842 37.70 3.70 -13.07
CA GLN A 842 36.26 3.85 -13.12
C GLN A 842 35.82 4.53 -11.84
N ARG A 843 34.82 5.41 -11.94
CA ARG A 843 34.05 5.86 -10.79
C ARG A 843 32.59 5.95 -11.17
N VAL A 844 31.75 5.25 -10.43
CA VAL A 844 30.30 5.26 -10.59
C VAL A 844 29.70 5.82 -9.32
N LEU A 845 28.89 6.87 -9.45
CA LEU A 845 28.09 7.39 -8.35
C LEU A 845 26.70 6.76 -8.44
N ILE A 846 26.22 6.17 -7.35
CA ILE A 846 24.89 5.58 -7.22
C ILE A 846 24.17 6.30 -6.08
N SER A 847 23.02 6.87 -6.37
CA SER A 847 22.23 7.67 -5.44
C SER A 847 20.75 7.26 -5.47
N ASN A 848 19.98 7.78 -4.51
CA ASN A 848 18.53 7.57 -4.42
C ASN A 848 18.11 6.09 -4.40
N PHE A 849 18.96 5.21 -3.88
CA PHE A 849 18.63 3.80 -3.74
C PHE A 849 17.51 3.60 -2.71
N PHE A 850 16.43 2.96 -3.12
CA PHE A 850 15.31 2.60 -2.27
C PHE A 850 14.55 1.40 -2.84
N ALA A 851 13.97 0.56 -1.97
CA ALA A 851 13.12 -0.55 -2.38
C ALA A 851 11.85 -0.65 -1.52
N SER A 852 10.73 -0.95 -2.18
CA SER A 852 9.50 -1.39 -1.51
C SER A 852 9.33 -2.89 -1.71
N TRP A 853 8.86 -3.56 -0.66
CA TRP A 853 8.59 -4.99 -0.66
C TRP A 853 7.13 -5.26 -0.97
N LEU A 854 6.86 -6.29 -1.77
CA LEU A 854 5.49 -6.68 -2.12
C LEU A 854 4.80 -7.31 -0.89
N GLN A 855 3.51 -7.01 -0.75
CA GLN A 855 2.65 -7.41 0.37
C GLN A 855 1.77 -8.59 0.00
#